data_AF-A0A944H9L1-F1
#
_entry.id   AF-A0A944H9L1-F1
#
_cell.length_a   1.000
_cell.length_b   1.000
_cell.length_c   1.000
_cell.angle_alpha   90.00
_cell.angle_beta   90.00
_cell.angle_gamma   90.00
#
_symmetry.space_group_name_H-M   'P 1'
#
loop_
_entity.id
_entity.type
_entity.pdbx_description
1 polymer ?
#
loop_
_entity_poly.entity_id
_entity_poly.type
_entity_poly.pdbx_seq_one_letter_code
_entity_poly.pdbx_strand_id
1 'polypeptide(L)'
;MHFLKRTHSWRMAALGCGLIVAALLARPAMAQTPIDHELTVRLQPDSGRIAVTDRLTLPADAGGALDFRLAAELQPVAEGARLERLDDAADGRFQRYRLTPAIAGAPVTLRYAGHIAPGPARADHGMPRAVVDGDGVFLDGASGWYPRTDDRPMRFRLTVEAPEGWSAISQGRRESALQWTAATPQDDIYLLAGPYRRHAAAHGDITLEVYLRSDEPALAGRYLAVMGQYLDLYGTLIGPYPYPKFAVVENRWPTGYGMPSFTLLGAQVMRLPFILHSSLPHEILHNWWGNGVWVDVRGGNWSEGLTAYLADHLIQEARGAGAEYRRKLLERYAAFAADGRDLPLRDFVSRHSDASQAVGYGKTLMLFHMLRRHMGDAAFVAALRTLWQQHRFTAVDFDSVRRVFAATSPAGHLDDLWLDRAGAPALKITQLAVTPGADGHHVLHLSVRQTQPGPAYPLRVPVAVQLAGSPAVQRFDLVFTGREARLRQSFSAAPLRIDIDPDYDVFRRLDAAERPASLASLFGARRQWLVLPAAAPAAARAAWQALAEAWAQRYDNVDVVMDDALDALPSKDAVWLLGWDNRWRDAVAERLAGAGQRVDTEAVHVGDQTYPRADHTTVLLDVDTARAPLGWIGADAPADIAALARKLPHYGSAGRLVFARGSAANQRQDALPVARSPLRRVLGEHDPGPPPAHGSALIDVTGMRRDID
;
A
#
# COMPACT_ATOMS: atom_id res chain seq x y z
N MET A 1 20.68 79.24 12.84
CA MET A 1 21.83 79.83 13.56
C MET A 1 22.85 78.73 13.79
N HIS A 2 23.84 78.64 12.91
CA HIS A 2 25.27 78.88 13.20
C HIS A 2 25.92 77.75 14.02
N PHE A 3 26.70 76.88 13.37
CA PHE A 3 28.19 76.85 13.31
C PHE A 3 28.61 75.54 14.03
N LEU A 4 29.60 74.71 13.69
CA LEU A 4 30.71 74.73 12.74
C LEU A 4 31.44 73.35 12.84
N LYS A 5 32.09 72.88 11.76
CA LYS A 5 33.34 72.05 11.72
C LYS A 5 33.32 70.66 12.40
N ARG A 6 33.82 69.56 11.84
CA ARG A 6 35.12 69.34 11.18
C ARG A 6 35.13 67.94 10.51
N THR A 7 36.02 67.78 9.55
CA THR A 7 36.24 66.67 8.61
C THR A 7 37.09 65.51 9.15
N HIS A 8 37.13 64.41 8.37
CA HIS A 8 38.08 63.27 8.29
C HIS A 8 37.54 61.92 8.82
N SER A 9 37.77 60.73 8.25
CA SER A 9 38.17 60.22 6.93
C SER A 9 38.23 58.69 7.07
N TRP A 10 37.68 57.93 6.10
CA TRP A 10 38.06 56.58 5.64
C TRP A 10 38.16 55.40 6.64
N ARG A 11 37.32 54.36 6.46
CA ARG A 11 37.69 52.99 5.99
C ARG A 11 36.51 52.00 6.11
N MET A 12 36.41 51.12 5.12
CA MET A 12 35.46 50.00 5.01
C MET A 12 35.63 48.96 6.13
N ALA A 13 34.52 48.39 6.61
CA ALA A 13 34.46 47.01 7.08
C ALA A 13 33.02 46.47 7.01
N ALA A 14 32.86 45.42 6.19
CA ALA A 14 31.83 44.37 6.14
C ALA A 14 30.57 44.49 7.02
N LEU A 15 29.39 44.62 6.37
CA LEU A 15 28.11 44.24 6.94
C LEU A 15 27.92 42.71 6.81
N GLY A 16 28.08 42.00 7.92
CA GLY A 16 27.50 40.68 8.14
C GLY A 16 26.26 40.83 9.01
N CYS A 17 25.07 40.74 8.42
CA CYS A 17 23.83 40.57 9.18
C CYS A 17 23.60 39.07 9.42
N GLY A 18 23.82 38.65 10.66
CA GLY A 18 23.54 37.30 11.13
C GLY A 18 22.04 37.03 11.21
N LEU A 19 21.63 35.92 10.58
CA LEU A 19 20.34 35.26 10.79
C LEU A 19 20.29 34.71 12.22
N ILE A 20 19.40 35.25 13.05
CA ILE A 20 19.01 34.62 14.32
C ILE A 20 18.02 33.51 13.97
N VAL A 21 18.51 32.27 13.94
CA VAL A 21 17.68 31.07 13.96
C VAL A 21 17.17 30.90 15.40
N ALA A 22 15.93 31.27 15.65
CA ALA A 22 15.24 30.92 16.88
C ALA A 22 14.91 29.42 16.86
N ALA A 23 15.80 28.61 17.44
CA ALA A 23 15.52 27.21 17.74
C ALA A 23 14.42 27.13 18.81
N LEU A 24 13.18 26.95 18.37
CA LEU A 24 12.09 26.48 19.23
C LEU A 24 12.44 25.05 19.68
N LEU A 25 13.01 24.95 20.88
CA LEU A 25 13.20 23.69 21.61
C LEU A 25 11.82 23.13 21.97
N ALA A 26 11.19 22.42 21.03
CA ALA A 26 10.26 21.36 21.41
C ALA A 26 11.09 20.35 22.22
N ARG A 27 10.94 20.34 23.55
CA ARG A 27 11.54 19.28 24.36
C ARG A 27 10.98 17.96 23.81
N PRO A 28 11.81 17.02 23.32
CA PRO A 28 11.31 15.70 23.02
C PRO A 28 10.64 15.18 24.29
N ALA A 29 9.43 14.62 24.18
CA ALA A 29 8.88 13.85 25.27
C ALA A 29 9.98 12.85 25.67
N MET A 30 10.47 12.91 26.91
CA MET A 30 11.54 12.01 27.32
C MET A 30 11.01 10.59 27.14
N ALA A 31 11.63 9.84 26.22
CA ALA A 31 11.29 8.45 26.00
C ALA A 31 11.41 7.74 27.35
N GLN A 32 10.31 7.14 27.82
CA GLN A 32 10.31 6.44 29.10
C GLN A 32 11.37 5.34 29.05
N THR A 33 12.16 5.23 30.12
CA THR A 33 13.18 4.19 30.20
C THR A 33 12.51 2.82 30.09
N PRO A 34 13.00 1.90 29.24
CA PRO A 34 12.38 0.58 29.08
C PRO A 34 12.41 -0.25 30.36
N ILE A 35 11.43 -1.14 30.52
CA ILE A 35 11.48 -2.22 31.51
C ILE A 35 12.32 -3.36 30.94
N ASP A 36 13.22 -3.91 31.74
CA ASP A 36 13.98 -5.09 31.35
C ASP A 36 13.29 -6.36 31.84
N HIS A 37 12.99 -7.26 30.91
CA HIS A 37 12.46 -8.59 31.18
C HIS A 37 13.54 -9.65 31.01
N GLU A 38 13.59 -10.62 31.91
CA GLU A 38 14.35 -11.85 31.76
C GLU A 38 13.39 -13.02 31.93
N LEU A 39 12.92 -13.53 30.80
CA LEU A 39 11.82 -14.49 30.69
C LEU A 39 12.35 -15.89 30.48
N THR A 40 11.92 -16.82 31.32
CA THR A 40 12.00 -18.27 31.07
C THR A 40 10.60 -18.80 30.87
N VAL A 41 10.30 -19.29 29.67
CA VAL A 41 8.96 -19.74 29.25
C VAL A 41 8.99 -21.23 28.98
N ARG A 42 8.16 -22.00 29.68
CA ARG A 42 7.90 -23.40 29.39
C ARG A 42 6.61 -23.55 28.60
N LEU A 43 6.71 -24.09 27.39
CA LEU A 43 5.59 -24.34 26.50
C LEU A 43 5.04 -25.75 26.76
N GLN A 44 3.70 -25.87 26.84
CA GLN A 44 3.01 -27.15 26.99
C GLN A 44 1.92 -27.30 25.91
N PRO A 45 2.31 -27.54 24.64
CA PRO A 45 1.38 -27.42 23.51
C PRO A 45 0.24 -28.43 23.52
N ASP A 46 0.47 -29.64 24.04
CA ASP A 46 -0.56 -30.69 24.16
C ASP A 46 -1.74 -30.28 25.07
N SER A 47 -1.50 -29.35 25.99
CA SER A 47 -2.50 -28.81 26.90
C SER A 47 -2.89 -27.36 26.60
N GLY A 48 -2.25 -26.73 25.61
CA GLY A 48 -2.41 -25.30 25.32
C GLY A 48 -2.07 -24.38 26.50
N ARG A 49 -1.05 -24.74 27.28
CA ARG A 49 -0.63 -24.01 28.49
C ARG A 49 0.78 -23.46 28.34
N ILE A 50 1.05 -22.40 29.10
CA ILE A 50 2.40 -21.90 29.33
C ILE A 50 2.67 -21.76 30.83
N ALA A 51 3.93 -21.81 31.20
CA ALA A 51 4.42 -21.38 32.51
C ALA A 51 5.60 -20.43 32.32
N VAL A 52 5.60 -19.30 33.02
CA VAL A 52 6.60 -18.25 32.84
C VAL A 52 7.18 -17.85 34.19
N THR A 53 8.50 -17.70 34.22
CA THR A 53 9.22 -16.94 35.26
C THR A 53 9.80 -15.71 34.59
N ASP A 54 9.41 -14.53 35.06
CA ASP A 54 9.87 -13.25 34.53
C ASP A 54 10.58 -12.46 35.64
N ARG A 55 11.87 -12.19 35.45
CA ARG A 55 12.64 -11.30 36.33
C ARG A 55 12.65 -9.90 35.73
N LEU A 56 11.85 -9.03 36.32
CA LEU A 56 11.67 -7.64 35.93
C LEU A 56 12.71 -6.75 36.61
N THR A 57 13.36 -5.88 35.83
CA THR A 57 14.11 -4.73 36.38
C THR A 57 13.37 -3.45 36.01
N LEU A 58 12.82 -2.79 37.03
CA LEU A 58 12.08 -1.54 36.85
C LEU A 58 13.04 -0.36 36.80
N PRO A 59 12.88 0.58 35.86
CA PRO A 59 13.71 1.77 35.80
C PRO A 59 13.37 2.73 36.95
N ALA A 60 14.35 3.58 37.32
CA ALA A 60 14.21 4.49 38.46
C ALA A 60 13.05 5.50 38.29
N ASP A 61 12.68 5.83 37.06
CA ASP A 61 11.58 6.72 36.69
C ASP A 61 10.20 6.01 36.65
N ALA A 62 10.10 4.75 37.09
CA ALA A 62 8.83 4.02 37.17
C ALA A 62 7.98 4.38 38.42
N GLY A 63 8.41 5.33 39.26
CA GLY A 63 7.57 5.86 40.35
C GLY A 63 7.26 4.88 41.48
N GLY A 64 7.94 3.73 41.56
CA GLY A 64 7.85 2.79 42.67
C GLY A 64 6.64 1.85 42.66
N ALA A 65 5.66 2.03 41.77
CA ALA A 65 4.60 1.05 41.53
C ALA A 65 4.29 0.96 40.03
N LEU A 66 4.02 -0.26 39.54
CA LEU A 66 3.78 -0.54 38.14
C LEU A 66 2.46 -1.26 37.94
N ASP A 67 1.58 -0.68 37.13
CA ASP A 67 0.34 -1.34 36.71
C ASP A 67 0.58 -2.10 35.41
N PHE A 68 0.19 -3.38 35.39
CA PHE A 68 0.29 -4.23 34.21
C PHE A 68 -0.95 -5.10 34.05
N ARG A 69 -1.10 -5.70 32.87
CA ARG A 69 -2.13 -6.70 32.56
C ARG A 69 -1.55 -8.04 32.14
N LEU A 70 -2.28 -9.10 32.45
CA LEU A 70 -2.04 -10.48 31.99
C LEU A 70 -3.35 -11.11 31.51
N ALA A 71 -3.26 -12.16 30.70
CA ALA A 71 -4.41 -13.01 30.38
C ALA A 71 -5.06 -13.53 31.67
N ALA A 72 -6.39 -13.62 31.70
CA ALA A 72 -7.12 -13.82 32.95
C ALA A 72 -6.79 -15.13 33.68
N GLU A 73 -6.38 -16.16 32.95
CA GLU A 73 -5.96 -17.44 33.53
C GLU A 73 -4.51 -17.49 34.01
N LEU A 74 -3.69 -16.47 33.68
CA LEU A 74 -2.32 -16.35 34.15
C LEU A 74 -2.31 -15.62 35.49
N GLN A 75 -2.46 -16.36 36.59
CA GLN A 75 -2.45 -15.81 37.95
C GLN A 75 -1.01 -15.64 38.44
N PRO A 76 -0.52 -14.40 38.62
CA PRO A 76 0.88 -14.16 39.00
C PRO A 76 1.06 -14.19 40.51
N VAL A 77 2.22 -14.71 40.92
CA VAL A 77 2.80 -14.57 42.26
C VAL A 77 4.09 -13.75 42.13
N ALA A 78 4.31 -12.83 43.05
CA ALA A 78 5.49 -11.96 43.06
C ALA A 78 6.44 -12.29 44.22
N GLU A 79 7.73 -12.34 43.91
CA GLU A 79 8.83 -12.41 44.87
C GLU A 79 9.57 -11.05 44.85
N GLY A 80 9.82 -10.47 46.03
CA GLY A 80 10.49 -9.16 46.14
C GLY A 80 9.59 -7.94 45.90
N ALA A 81 8.27 -8.12 45.81
CA ALA A 81 7.28 -7.06 45.65
C ALA A 81 5.94 -7.41 46.31
N ARG A 82 5.17 -6.39 46.68
CA ARG A 82 3.73 -6.51 46.95
C ARG A 82 2.99 -6.51 45.61
N LEU A 83 2.04 -7.43 45.47
CA LEU A 83 1.19 -7.54 44.29
C LEU A 83 -0.27 -7.36 44.70
N GLU A 84 -0.97 -6.45 44.06
CA GLU A 84 -2.38 -6.13 44.31
C GLU A 84 -3.17 -6.31 43.02
N ARG A 85 -4.27 -7.05 43.06
CA ARG A 85 -5.20 -7.17 41.93
C ARG A 85 -6.09 -5.93 41.87
N LEU A 86 -6.23 -5.35 40.68
CA LEU A 86 -7.07 -4.18 40.41
C LEU A 86 -8.37 -4.61 39.71
N ASP A 87 -9.32 -3.69 39.59
CA ASP A 87 -10.58 -3.93 38.87
C ASP A 87 -10.35 -4.42 37.43
N ASP A 88 -11.12 -5.45 37.06
CA ASP A 88 -10.99 -6.17 35.79
C ASP A 88 -11.35 -5.28 34.58
N ALA A 89 -10.79 -5.61 33.41
CA ALA A 89 -11.27 -5.06 32.15
C ALA A 89 -12.70 -5.56 31.87
N ALA A 90 -13.55 -4.70 31.27
CA ALA A 90 -14.96 -5.02 31.03
C ALA A 90 -15.21 -6.27 30.15
N ASP A 91 -14.21 -6.73 29.39
CA ASP A 91 -14.31 -7.89 28.49
C ASP A 91 -13.93 -9.24 29.14
N GLY A 92 -13.45 -9.23 30.39
CA GLY A 92 -13.08 -10.44 31.16
C GLY A 92 -11.86 -11.21 30.63
N ARG A 93 -11.19 -10.74 29.57
CA ARG A 93 -10.03 -11.45 28.96
C ARG A 93 -8.74 -11.23 29.71
N PHE A 94 -8.63 -10.09 30.40
CA PHE A 94 -7.41 -9.67 31.06
C PHE A 94 -7.66 -9.33 32.52
N GLN A 95 -6.64 -9.58 33.33
CA GLN A 95 -6.58 -9.22 34.74
C GLN A 95 -5.52 -8.14 34.93
N ARG A 96 -5.84 -7.12 35.74
CA ARG A 96 -4.96 -5.99 36.02
C ARG A 96 -4.35 -6.15 37.40
N TYR A 97 -3.07 -5.80 37.50
CA TYR A 97 -2.31 -5.89 38.73
C TYR A 97 -1.48 -4.64 38.94
N ARG A 98 -1.31 -4.24 40.20
CA ARG A 98 -0.34 -3.26 40.66
C ARG A 98 0.80 -3.97 41.37
N LEU A 99 2.01 -3.80 40.86
CA LEU A 99 3.26 -4.30 41.42
C LEU A 99 3.97 -3.18 42.17
N THR A 100 4.29 -3.37 43.45
CA THR A 100 5.08 -2.43 44.24
C THR A 100 6.32 -3.13 44.77
N PRO A 101 7.53 -2.88 44.21
CA PRO A 101 8.76 -3.48 44.71
C PRO A 101 8.97 -3.20 46.19
N ALA A 102 9.44 -4.21 46.93
CA ALA A 102 9.76 -4.05 48.34
C ALA A 102 10.98 -3.14 48.55
N ILE A 103 11.90 -3.13 47.58
CA ILE A 103 13.09 -2.28 47.54
C ILE A 103 13.13 -1.59 46.17
N ALA A 104 13.16 -0.25 46.16
CA ALA A 104 13.23 0.51 44.92
C ALA A 104 14.47 0.15 44.09
N GLY A 105 14.29 -0.11 42.80
CA GLY A 105 15.36 -0.47 41.87
C GLY A 105 15.86 -1.92 41.99
N ALA A 106 15.41 -2.69 42.98
CA ALA A 106 15.72 -4.12 43.05
C ALA A 106 14.88 -4.90 42.02
N PRO A 107 15.44 -5.94 41.36
CA PRO A 107 14.66 -6.79 40.48
C PRO A 107 13.54 -7.53 41.21
N VAL A 108 12.41 -7.69 40.53
CA VAL A 108 11.22 -8.41 41.02
C VAL A 108 11.01 -9.65 40.16
N THR A 109 10.65 -10.78 40.78
CA THR A 109 10.35 -12.00 40.02
C THR A 109 8.86 -12.30 40.06
N LEU A 110 8.26 -12.45 38.88
CA LEU A 110 6.89 -12.91 38.68
C LEU A 110 6.89 -14.36 38.21
N ARG A 111 5.98 -15.16 38.77
CA ARG A 111 5.72 -16.54 38.33
C ARG A 111 4.23 -16.69 38.04
N TYR A 112 3.89 -17.16 36.84
CA TYR A 112 2.51 -17.37 36.42
C TYR A 112 2.43 -18.52 35.41
N ALA A 113 1.30 -19.22 35.41
CA ALA A 113 1.04 -20.31 34.48
C ALA A 113 -0.46 -20.47 34.23
N GLY A 114 -0.84 -20.95 33.06
CA GLY A 114 -2.25 -21.07 32.68
C GLY A 114 -2.44 -21.27 31.18
N HIS A 115 -3.71 -21.26 30.75
CA HIS A 115 -4.06 -21.22 29.34
C HIS A 115 -4.05 -19.78 28.84
N ILE A 116 -3.90 -19.63 27.53
CA ILE A 116 -4.09 -18.35 26.86
C ILE A 116 -5.25 -18.52 25.90
N ALA A 117 -6.34 -17.80 26.19
CA ALA A 117 -7.48 -17.77 25.29
C ALA A 117 -7.07 -17.13 23.95
N PRO A 118 -7.36 -17.78 22.80
CA PRO A 118 -6.97 -17.28 21.48
C PRO A 118 -7.61 -15.94 21.12
N GLY A 119 -8.71 -15.59 21.79
CA GLY A 119 -9.51 -14.40 21.51
C GLY A 119 -10.16 -14.42 20.12
N PRO A 120 -10.83 -13.33 19.74
CA PRO A 120 -11.35 -13.21 18.37
C PRO A 120 -10.21 -13.06 17.38
N ALA A 121 -10.31 -13.78 16.26
CA ALA A 121 -9.36 -13.65 15.15
C ALA A 121 -9.32 -12.21 14.63
N ARG A 122 -8.15 -11.82 14.11
CA ARG A 122 -7.96 -10.52 13.45
C ARG A 122 -8.84 -10.45 12.21
N ALA A 123 -9.59 -9.35 12.07
CA ALA A 123 -10.56 -9.18 10.98
C ALA A 123 -9.90 -9.23 9.59
N ASP A 124 -8.68 -8.72 9.49
CA ASP A 124 -7.99 -8.46 8.23
C ASP A 124 -7.51 -9.75 7.55
N HIS A 125 -7.18 -10.77 8.35
CA HIS A 125 -6.47 -11.96 7.85
C HIS A 125 -6.75 -13.26 8.63
N GLY A 126 -7.70 -13.24 9.57
CA GLY A 126 -8.20 -14.43 10.26
C GLY A 126 -7.22 -15.11 11.21
N MET A 127 -6.05 -14.51 11.45
CA MET A 127 -5.08 -15.07 12.41
C MET A 127 -5.60 -14.87 13.84
N PRO A 128 -5.56 -15.89 14.70
CA PRO A 128 -5.89 -15.78 16.11
C PRO A 128 -4.92 -14.81 16.83
N ARG A 129 -5.33 -14.30 17.99
CA ARG A 129 -4.46 -13.42 18.81
C ARG A 129 -3.50 -14.20 19.70
N ALA A 130 -3.73 -15.51 19.86
CA ALA A 130 -2.83 -16.41 20.55
C ALA A 130 -3.03 -17.85 20.07
N VAL A 131 -1.97 -18.64 20.02
CA VAL A 131 -2.00 -20.08 19.76
C VAL A 131 -0.94 -20.77 20.58
N VAL A 132 -1.34 -21.85 21.25
CA VAL A 132 -0.43 -22.80 21.87
C VAL A 132 -1.00 -24.19 21.57
N ASP A 133 -0.48 -24.87 20.57
CA ASP A 133 -0.93 -26.20 20.15
C ASP A 133 0.21 -27.05 19.58
N GLY A 134 -0.04 -28.35 19.37
CA GLY A 134 0.96 -29.29 18.87
C GLY A 134 1.54 -28.95 17.48
N ASP A 135 0.90 -28.07 16.73
CA ASP A 135 1.38 -27.62 15.42
C ASP A 135 2.29 -26.37 15.51
N GLY A 136 2.29 -25.66 16.65
CA GLY A 136 3.10 -24.47 16.89
C GLY A 136 2.52 -23.49 17.92
N VAL A 137 3.31 -22.46 18.23
CA VAL A 137 2.98 -21.39 19.16
C VAL A 137 3.07 -20.04 18.44
N PHE A 138 2.10 -19.17 18.72
CA PHE A 138 2.13 -17.75 18.38
C PHE A 138 1.60 -16.95 19.56
N LEU A 139 2.42 -16.06 20.11
CA LEU A 139 2.07 -15.16 21.19
C LEU A 139 2.59 -13.76 20.89
N ASP A 140 1.71 -12.77 21.01
CA ASP A 140 2.03 -11.35 21.00
C ASP A 140 1.43 -10.68 22.25
N GLY A 141 1.69 -9.42 22.49
CA GLY A 141 1.22 -8.74 23.68
C GLY A 141 -0.29 -8.54 23.71
N ALA A 142 -1.02 -8.75 22.61
CA ALA A 142 -2.49 -8.78 22.61
C ALA A 142 -3.06 -10.11 23.14
N SER A 143 -2.21 -11.12 23.35
CA SER A 143 -2.54 -12.33 24.10
C SER A 143 -2.41 -12.17 25.62
N GLY A 144 -1.68 -11.16 26.11
CA GLY A 144 -1.42 -10.96 27.53
C GLY A 144 -0.53 -12.02 28.16
N TRP A 145 0.36 -12.65 27.38
CA TRP A 145 1.24 -13.73 27.83
C TRP A 145 2.40 -13.28 28.74
N TYR A 146 2.69 -11.99 28.78
CA TYR A 146 3.69 -11.37 29.66
C TYR A 146 3.11 -10.10 30.31
N PRO A 147 3.69 -9.62 31.43
CA PRO A 147 3.24 -8.42 32.13
C PRO A 147 3.36 -7.18 31.23
N ARG A 148 2.26 -6.79 30.58
CA ARG A 148 2.25 -5.66 29.66
C ARG A 148 1.81 -4.39 30.37
N THR A 149 2.61 -3.35 30.21
CA THR A 149 2.34 -1.97 30.67
C THR A 149 1.97 -1.13 29.47
N ASP A 150 0.92 -0.31 29.53
CA ASP A 150 0.39 0.35 28.33
C ASP A 150 1.26 1.51 27.80
N ASP A 151 2.12 2.10 28.65
CA ASP A 151 2.79 3.36 28.33
C ASP A 151 4.33 3.28 28.25
N ARG A 152 4.92 2.10 28.44
CA ARG A 152 6.37 1.95 28.60
C ARG A 152 6.94 0.84 27.71
N PRO A 153 8.04 1.11 26.98
CA PRO A 153 8.67 0.10 26.15
C PRO A 153 9.41 -0.94 27.00
N MET A 154 9.81 -2.03 26.35
CA MET A 154 10.51 -3.14 26.99
C MET A 154 11.79 -3.52 26.26
N ARG A 155 12.74 -4.09 27.00
CA ARG A 155 13.85 -4.89 26.49
C ARG A 155 13.72 -6.27 27.10
N PHE A 156 14.24 -7.29 26.43
CA PHE A 156 14.10 -8.63 26.95
C PHE A 156 15.26 -9.56 26.63
N ARG A 157 15.47 -10.52 27.54
CA ARG A 157 16.10 -11.80 27.27
C ARG A 157 15.03 -12.88 27.43
N LEU A 158 14.95 -13.77 26.46
CA LEU A 158 13.94 -14.82 26.39
C LEU A 158 14.61 -16.17 26.26
N THR A 159 14.32 -17.08 27.19
CA THR A 159 14.69 -18.50 27.14
C THR A 159 13.42 -19.33 27.06
N VAL A 160 13.37 -20.28 26.12
CA VAL A 160 12.18 -21.11 25.87
C VAL A 160 12.48 -22.58 26.11
N GLU A 161 11.70 -23.24 26.96
CA GLU A 161 11.64 -24.70 27.06
C GLU A 161 10.52 -25.18 26.13
N ALA A 162 10.90 -25.76 24.99
CA ALA A 162 9.99 -26.23 23.95
C ALA A 162 10.15 -27.76 23.73
N PRO A 163 9.19 -28.41 23.04
CA PRO A 163 9.35 -29.80 22.61
C PRO A 163 10.63 -30.05 21.81
N GLU A 164 11.09 -31.30 21.80
CA GLU A 164 12.29 -31.68 21.05
C GLU A 164 12.14 -31.35 19.55
N GLY A 165 13.22 -30.84 18.94
CA GLY A 165 13.25 -30.45 17.53
C GLY A 165 12.58 -29.11 17.21
N TRP A 166 11.99 -28.42 18.19
CA TRP A 166 11.43 -27.09 17.98
C TRP A 166 12.49 -26.00 18.03
N SER A 167 12.23 -24.92 17.30
CA SER A 167 12.95 -23.65 17.42
C SER A 167 11.97 -22.57 17.87
N ALA A 168 12.43 -21.69 18.74
CA ALA A 168 11.75 -20.45 19.08
C ALA A 168 12.22 -19.32 18.17
N ILE A 169 11.33 -18.40 17.84
CA ILE A 169 11.59 -17.21 17.03
C ILE A 169 10.99 -16.01 17.76
N SER A 170 11.81 -14.97 17.94
CA SER A 170 11.41 -13.70 18.56
C SER A 170 12.13 -12.53 17.87
N GLN A 171 11.89 -11.30 18.34
CA GLN A 171 12.66 -10.14 17.89
C GLN A 171 14.10 -10.18 18.41
N GLY A 172 14.98 -9.43 17.74
CA GLY A 172 16.34 -9.20 18.23
C GLY A 172 17.33 -10.29 17.86
N ARG A 173 18.42 -10.40 18.64
CA ARG A 173 19.54 -11.30 18.37
C ARG A 173 19.18 -12.71 18.81
N ARG A 174 19.47 -13.68 17.94
CA ARG A 174 19.40 -15.10 18.27
C ARG A 174 20.69 -15.53 18.98
N GLU A 175 20.59 -16.01 20.22
CA GLU A 175 21.72 -16.58 20.96
C GLU A 175 21.81 -18.09 20.72
N SER A 176 20.67 -18.77 20.68
CA SER A 176 20.54 -20.20 20.35
C SER A 176 19.19 -20.50 19.71
N ALA A 177 18.83 -21.77 19.46
CA ALA A 177 17.52 -22.12 18.90
C ALA A 177 16.34 -21.77 19.82
N LEU A 178 16.62 -21.55 21.09
CA LEU A 178 15.61 -21.33 22.13
C LEU A 178 15.89 -20.08 22.97
N GLN A 179 16.88 -19.25 22.58
CA GLN A 179 17.28 -18.08 23.34
C GLN A 179 17.44 -16.85 22.45
N TRP A 180 16.85 -15.75 22.90
CA TRP A 180 16.76 -14.48 22.16
C TRP A 180 17.02 -13.28 23.07
N THR A 181 17.65 -12.25 22.52
CA THR A 181 17.93 -10.98 23.21
C THR A 181 17.49 -9.79 22.36
N ALA A 182 16.60 -8.95 22.87
CA ALA A 182 16.26 -7.65 22.30
C ALA A 182 16.75 -6.53 23.22
N ALA A 183 17.89 -5.93 22.86
CA ALA A 183 18.52 -4.85 23.63
C ALA A 183 18.01 -3.45 23.25
N THR A 184 17.31 -3.32 22.13
CA THR A 184 16.64 -2.08 21.71
C THR A 184 15.23 -2.02 22.30
N PRO A 185 14.68 -0.84 22.62
CA PRO A 185 13.31 -0.71 23.09
C PRO A 185 12.31 -1.37 22.11
N GLN A 186 11.36 -2.13 22.64
CA GLN A 186 10.28 -2.81 21.94
C GLN A 186 8.94 -2.36 22.52
N ASP A 187 7.89 -2.31 21.70
CA ASP A 187 6.51 -2.06 22.09
C ASP A 187 5.70 -3.35 22.33
N ASP A 188 6.28 -4.49 21.95
CA ASP A 188 5.70 -5.83 22.10
C ASP A 188 6.80 -6.91 22.29
N ILE A 189 6.44 -8.10 22.80
CA ILE A 189 7.29 -9.31 22.81
C ILE A 189 6.57 -10.40 22.03
N TYR A 190 7.11 -10.75 20.86
CA TYR A 190 6.60 -11.85 20.05
C TYR A 190 7.32 -13.15 20.42
N LEU A 191 6.56 -14.23 20.61
CA LEU A 191 7.08 -15.58 20.78
C LEU A 191 6.38 -16.50 19.78
N LEU A 192 7.14 -16.97 18.80
CA LEU A 192 6.76 -18.09 17.95
C LEU A 192 7.60 -19.30 18.31
N ALA A 193 7.01 -20.49 18.25
CA ALA A 193 7.77 -21.72 18.36
C ALA A 193 7.15 -22.83 17.52
N GLY A 194 7.99 -23.69 16.95
CA GLY A 194 7.52 -24.80 16.13
C GLY A 194 8.67 -25.61 15.53
N PRO A 195 8.34 -26.71 14.82
CA PRO A 195 9.32 -27.57 14.17
C PRO A 195 9.83 -26.92 12.86
N TYR A 196 10.59 -25.84 12.98
CA TYR A 196 11.11 -25.08 11.84
C TYR A 196 12.47 -25.59 11.34
N ARG A 197 12.64 -25.58 10.02
CA ARG A 197 13.92 -25.66 9.31
C ARG A 197 14.42 -24.25 9.05
N ARG A 198 15.59 -23.93 9.60
CA ARG A 198 16.21 -22.61 9.50
C ARG A 198 17.27 -22.58 8.40
N HIS A 199 17.14 -21.64 7.49
CA HIS A 199 18.16 -21.25 6.53
C HIS A 199 18.62 -19.84 6.86
N ALA A 200 19.91 -19.55 6.73
CA ALA A 200 20.44 -18.24 7.07
C ALA A 200 21.61 -17.83 6.17
N ALA A 201 21.77 -16.53 5.99
CA ALA A 201 22.90 -15.91 5.31
C ALA A 201 23.31 -14.63 6.03
N ALA A 202 24.59 -14.27 5.96
CA ALA A 202 25.07 -12.98 6.45
C ALA A 202 24.84 -11.89 5.40
N HIS A 203 24.47 -10.69 5.85
CA HIS A 203 24.34 -9.48 5.04
C HIS A 203 24.93 -8.30 5.83
N GLY A 204 26.24 -8.10 5.70
CA GLY A 204 26.99 -7.22 6.59
C GLY A 204 26.87 -7.68 8.05
N ASP A 205 26.50 -6.76 8.95
CA ASP A 205 26.26 -7.05 10.37
C ASP A 205 24.87 -7.65 10.65
N ILE A 206 24.02 -7.78 9.63
CA ILE A 206 22.65 -8.27 9.75
C ILE A 206 22.62 -9.75 9.34
N THR A 207 21.97 -10.58 10.16
CA THR A 207 21.68 -11.97 9.77
C THR A 207 20.33 -12.03 9.05
N LEU A 208 20.31 -12.58 7.84
CA LEU A 208 19.08 -12.90 7.12
C LEU A 208 18.68 -14.33 7.43
N GLU A 209 17.40 -14.57 7.73
CA GLU A 209 16.90 -15.89 8.09
C GLU A 209 15.59 -16.23 7.36
N VAL A 210 15.42 -17.51 7.06
CA VAL A 210 14.16 -18.07 6.55
C VAL A 210 13.83 -19.31 7.37
N TYR A 211 12.63 -19.34 7.94
CA TYR A 211 12.13 -20.45 8.74
C TYR A 211 10.97 -21.13 8.00
N LEU A 212 11.14 -22.40 7.65
CA LEU A 212 10.17 -23.20 6.90
C LEU A 212 9.70 -24.39 7.73
N ARG A 213 8.46 -24.86 7.56
CA ARG A 213 7.96 -26.10 8.18
C ARG A 213 8.50 -27.35 7.47
N SER A 214 8.93 -27.22 6.23
CA SER A 214 9.57 -28.27 5.42
C SER A 214 10.91 -27.77 4.88
N ASP A 215 11.85 -28.68 4.63
CA ASP A 215 13.18 -28.32 4.15
C ASP A 215 13.15 -28.02 2.64
N GLU A 216 12.99 -26.74 2.26
CA GLU A 216 12.97 -26.28 0.87
C GLU A 216 14.09 -25.25 0.62
N PRO A 217 15.35 -25.69 0.47
CA PRO A 217 16.50 -24.79 0.35
C PRO A 217 16.43 -23.85 -0.85
N ALA A 218 15.82 -24.28 -1.96
CA ALA A 218 15.60 -23.44 -3.13
C ALA A 218 14.64 -22.26 -2.84
N LEU A 219 13.55 -22.52 -2.13
CA LEU A 219 12.61 -21.48 -1.70
C LEU A 219 13.32 -20.49 -0.76
N ALA A 220 14.02 -21.00 0.26
CA ALA A 220 14.76 -20.17 1.20
C ALA A 220 15.84 -19.31 0.51
N GLY A 221 16.56 -19.88 -0.46
CA GLY A 221 17.58 -19.18 -1.25
C GLY A 221 17.02 -17.96 -1.98
N ARG A 222 15.82 -18.05 -2.57
CA ARG A 222 15.16 -16.91 -3.25
C ARG A 222 14.86 -15.76 -2.28
N TYR A 223 14.35 -16.07 -1.08
CA TYR A 223 14.10 -15.06 -0.06
C TYR A 223 15.40 -14.43 0.46
N LEU A 224 16.40 -15.23 0.81
CA LEU A 224 17.70 -14.74 1.30
C LEU A 224 18.36 -13.79 0.29
N ALA A 225 18.27 -14.10 -1.01
CA ALA A 225 18.87 -13.30 -2.07
C ALA A 225 18.20 -11.92 -2.26
N VAL A 226 16.89 -11.80 -2.02
CA VAL A 226 16.17 -10.54 -2.24
C VAL A 226 16.09 -9.67 -0.97
N MET A 227 16.03 -10.27 0.22
CA MET A 227 15.91 -9.53 1.49
C MET A 227 17.04 -8.52 1.69
N GLY A 228 18.28 -8.91 1.42
CA GLY A 228 19.44 -8.01 1.54
C GLY A 228 19.33 -6.77 0.65
N GLN A 229 18.84 -6.95 -0.58
CA GLN A 229 18.66 -5.83 -1.53
C GLN A 229 17.66 -4.80 -1.02
N TYR A 230 16.55 -5.24 -0.40
CA TYR A 230 15.57 -4.33 0.18
C TYR A 230 16.08 -3.64 1.44
N LEU A 231 16.85 -4.34 2.28
CA LEU A 231 17.49 -3.72 3.44
C LEU A 231 18.48 -2.62 3.02
N ASP A 232 19.29 -2.85 1.99
CA ASP A 232 20.24 -1.86 1.46
C ASP A 232 19.51 -0.65 0.85
N LEU A 233 18.42 -0.93 0.11
CA LEU A 233 17.61 0.10 -0.50
C LEU A 233 17.02 1.05 0.54
N TYR A 234 16.32 0.51 1.54
CA TYR A 234 15.72 1.32 2.60
C TYR A 234 16.77 1.91 3.54
N GLY A 235 17.87 1.20 3.77
CA GLY A 235 19.04 1.69 4.50
C GLY A 235 19.62 2.96 3.89
N THR A 236 19.75 3.00 2.57
CA THR A 236 20.25 4.16 1.81
C THR A 236 19.23 5.29 1.80
N LEU A 237 17.94 4.98 1.63
CA LEU A 237 16.88 5.98 1.56
C LEU A 237 16.64 6.67 2.92
N ILE A 238 16.49 5.89 3.99
CA ILE A 238 15.97 6.34 5.29
C ILE A 238 17.07 6.40 6.35
N GLY A 239 17.95 5.41 6.38
CA GLY A 239 19.01 5.27 7.38
C GLY A 239 19.16 3.84 7.88
N PRO A 240 20.18 3.56 8.70
CA PRO A 240 20.59 2.20 9.04
C PRO A 240 19.45 1.36 9.63
N TYR A 241 19.37 0.10 9.19
CA TYR A 241 18.41 -0.87 9.69
C TYR A 241 18.59 -1.09 11.21
N PRO A 242 17.50 -1.10 12.00
CA PRO A 242 17.61 -1.02 13.45
C PRO A 242 17.92 -2.33 14.19
N TYR A 243 17.82 -3.48 13.53
CA TYR A 243 17.84 -4.80 14.19
C TYR A 243 19.05 -5.66 13.76
N PRO A 244 19.49 -6.63 14.58
CA PRO A 244 20.61 -7.50 14.24
C PRO A 244 20.25 -8.60 13.22
N LYS A 245 18.96 -8.80 12.93
CA LYS A 245 18.49 -9.76 11.92
C LYS A 245 17.26 -9.24 11.18
N PHE A 246 16.96 -9.86 10.04
CA PHE A 246 15.63 -9.89 9.45
C PHE A 246 15.25 -11.33 9.09
N ALA A 247 14.02 -11.76 9.37
CA ALA A 247 13.58 -13.12 9.05
C ALA A 247 12.24 -13.17 8.31
N VAL A 248 12.08 -14.15 7.43
CA VAL A 248 10.79 -14.59 6.89
C VAL A 248 10.43 -15.92 7.54
N VAL A 249 9.25 -16.00 8.15
CA VAL A 249 8.79 -17.18 8.89
C VAL A 249 7.52 -17.72 8.25
N GLU A 250 7.56 -18.97 7.82
CA GLU A 250 6.38 -19.66 7.32
C GLU A 250 5.37 -19.85 8.44
N ASN A 251 4.11 -19.48 8.19
CA ASN A 251 3.01 -19.77 9.10
C ASN A 251 1.88 -20.52 8.38
N ARG A 252 0.92 -21.02 9.18
CA ARG A 252 -0.19 -21.84 8.66
C ARG A 252 -1.41 -21.03 8.20
N TRP A 253 -1.41 -19.71 8.43
CA TRP A 253 -2.51 -18.83 8.04
C TRP A 253 -2.18 -18.14 6.71
N PRO A 254 -3.17 -17.81 5.86
CA PRO A 254 -2.91 -17.16 4.58
C PRO A 254 -2.61 -15.66 4.75
N THR A 255 -1.53 -15.31 5.46
CA THR A 255 -1.28 -13.94 5.93
C THR A 255 0.08 -13.42 5.49
N GLY A 256 0.19 -12.10 5.32
CA GLY A 256 1.45 -11.36 5.44
C GLY A 256 1.34 -10.48 6.69
N TYR A 257 2.27 -10.60 7.63
CA TYR A 257 2.26 -9.81 8.86
C TYR A 257 3.67 -9.45 9.31
N GLY A 258 4.01 -8.17 9.24
CA GLY A 258 5.32 -7.63 9.60
C GLY A 258 5.43 -7.29 11.09
N MET A 259 6.49 -7.78 11.73
CA MET A 259 6.86 -7.50 13.12
C MET A 259 8.28 -6.91 13.17
N PRO A 260 8.72 -6.38 14.32
CA PRO A 260 10.09 -5.90 14.44
C PRO A 260 11.07 -7.05 14.20
N SER A 261 11.92 -6.92 13.19
CA SER A 261 12.95 -7.86 12.74
C SER A 261 12.49 -9.16 12.05
N PHE A 262 11.21 -9.35 11.78
CA PHE A 262 10.74 -10.50 10.98
C PHE A 262 9.31 -10.33 10.45
N THR A 263 8.92 -11.13 9.47
CA THR A 263 7.54 -11.18 8.94
C THR A 263 7.04 -12.62 8.86
N LEU A 264 5.72 -12.81 9.06
CA LEU A 264 5.05 -14.09 8.83
C LEU A 264 4.44 -14.12 7.44
N LEU A 265 4.75 -15.17 6.68
CA LEU A 265 4.10 -15.44 5.40
C LEU A 265 3.41 -16.80 5.43
N GLY A 266 2.16 -16.83 4.99
CA GLY A 266 1.41 -18.07 4.82
C GLY A 266 2.10 -19.04 3.89
N ALA A 267 2.08 -20.33 4.22
CA ALA A 267 2.71 -21.38 3.42
C ALA A 267 2.43 -21.26 1.92
N GLN A 268 1.17 -21.14 1.52
CA GLN A 268 0.81 -20.99 0.10
C GLN A 268 1.28 -19.65 -0.47
N VAL A 269 1.14 -18.57 0.29
CA VAL A 269 1.53 -17.21 -0.11
C VAL A 269 3.02 -17.13 -0.38
N MET A 270 3.83 -17.69 0.53
CA MET A 270 5.29 -17.66 0.44
C MET A 270 5.83 -18.29 -0.86
N ARG A 271 5.10 -19.24 -1.45
CA ARG A 271 5.48 -19.95 -2.68
C ARG A 271 5.02 -19.24 -3.95
N LEU A 272 4.25 -18.15 -3.85
CA LEU A 272 3.85 -17.34 -5.00
C LEU A 272 5.02 -16.43 -5.44
N PRO A 273 5.54 -16.56 -6.68
CA PRO A 273 6.77 -15.85 -7.10
C PRO A 273 6.69 -14.33 -6.96
N PHE A 274 5.51 -13.75 -7.22
CA PHE A 274 5.33 -12.29 -7.18
C PHE A 274 5.45 -11.68 -5.78
N ILE A 275 5.33 -12.48 -4.70
CA ILE A 275 5.40 -11.98 -3.32
C ILE A 275 6.77 -11.37 -3.00
N LEU A 276 7.84 -11.92 -3.59
CA LEU A 276 9.21 -11.40 -3.45
C LEU A 276 9.34 -9.96 -3.93
N HIS A 277 8.47 -9.49 -4.82
CA HIS A 277 8.58 -8.19 -5.49
C HIS A 277 7.32 -7.32 -5.35
N SER A 278 6.40 -7.70 -4.46
CA SER A 278 5.18 -6.95 -4.15
C SER A 278 5.01 -6.79 -2.63
N SER A 279 4.60 -7.83 -1.92
CA SER A 279 4.32 -7.75 -0.48
C SER A 279 5.58 -7.78 0.39
N LEU A 280 6.58 -8.59 0.07
CA LEU A 280 7.80 -8.70 0.88
C LEU A 280 8.52 -7.34 1.12
N PRO A 281 8.76 -6.48 0.11
CA PRO A 281 9.37 -5.17 0.36
C PRO A 281 8.56 -4.29 1.32
N HIS A 282 7.23 -4.36 1.26
CA HIS A 282 6.33 -3.66 2.18
C HIS A 282 6.55 -4.11 3.63
N GLU A 283 6.55 -5.42 3.86
CA GLU A 283 6.79 -6.00 5.19
C GLU A 283 8.20 -5.68 5.74
N ILE A 284 9.22 -5.67 4.87
CA ILE A 284 10.57 -5.27 5.26
C ILE A 284 10.59 -3.80 5.67
N LEU A 285 9.96 -2.91 4.90
CA LEU A 285 9.96 -1.48 5.17
C LEU A 285 9.25 -1.13 6.50
N HIS A 286 8.30 -1.94 6.95
CA HIS A 286 7.69 -1.73 8.26
C HIS A 286 8.69 -1.74 9.44
N ASN A 287 9.90 -2.29 9.26
CA ASN A 287 10.96 -2.20 10.26
C ASN A 287 11.44 -0.77 10.53
N TRP A 288 11.21 0.17 9.60
CA TRP A 288 11.39 1.61 9.82
C TRP A 288 10.09 2.27 10.26
N TRP A 289 8.96 1.96 9.60
CA TRP A 289 7.67 2.62 9.86
C TRP A 289 6.62 1.64 10.43
N GLY A 290 6.11 1.91 11.62
CA GLY A 290 5.18 1.02 12.33
C GLY A 290 5.90 0.16 13.38
N ASN A 291 6.99 -0.53 13.01
CA ASN A 291 7.80 -1.30 13.96
C ASN A 291 9.08 -0.59 14.42
N GLY A 292 9.54 0.43 13.68
CA GLY A 292 10.74 1.22 14.02
C GLY A 292 10.37 2.55 14.67
N VAL A 293 9.64 3.40 13.96
CA VAL A 293 8.89 4.53 14.51
C VAL A 293 7.46 4.05 14.72
N TRP A 294 7.00 4.00 15.97
CA TRP A 294 5.69 3.47 16.30
C TRP A 294 4.58 4.46 15.97
N VAL A 295 3.38 3.93 15.77
CA VAL A 295 2.20 4.74 15.44
C VAL A 295 1.41 5.02 16.71
N ASP A 296 1.18 6.30 16.99
CA ASP A 296 0.10 6.70 17.90
C ASP A 296 -1.23 6.70 17.14
N VAL A 297 -1.95 5.58 17.22
CA VAL A 297 -3.20 5.37 16.49
C VAL A 297 -4.33 6.33 16.87
N ARG A 298 -4.22 7.04 18.01
CA ARG A 298 -5.21 8.06 18.42
C ARG A 298 -5.24 9.26 17.46
N GLY A 299 -4.13 9.50 16.77
CA GLY A 299 -4.01 10.55 15.75
C GLY A 299 -4.02 10.04 14.32
N GLY A 300 -4.36 8.76 14.10
CA GLY A 300 -4.42 8.10 12.79
C GLY A 300 -3.13 7.38 12.40
N ASN A 301 -3.29 6.27 11.67
CA ASN A 301 -2.20 5.43 11.20
C ASN A 301 -1.62 5.97 9.89
N TRP A 302 -0.50 6.67 10.00
CA TRP A 302 0.26 7.21 8.87
C TRP A 302 1.21 6.20 8.22
N SER A 303 1.62 5.15 8.95
CA SER A 303 2.69 4.25 8.50
C SER A 303 2.27 3.40 7.32
N GLU A 304 1.03 2.90 7.29
CA GLU A 304 0.56 2.05 6.18
C GLU A 304 0.69 2.75 4.82
N GLY A 305 0.24 4.01 4.73
CA GLY A 305 0.34 4.78 3.50
C GLY A 305 1.76 5.20 3.14
N LEU A 306 2.61 5.51 4.13
CA LEU A 306 4.02 5.82 3.86
C LEU A 306 4.78 4.58 3.40
N THR A 307 4.53 3.43 4.03
CA THR A 307 5.09 2.14 3.63
C THR A 307 4.63 1.78 2.23
N ALA A 308 3.34 1.86 1.93
CA ALA A 308 2.81 1.64 0.58
C ALA A 308 3.43 2.60 -0.45
N TYR A 309 3.71 3.86 -0.07
CA TYR A 309 4.36 4.81 -0.96
C TYR A 309 5.79 4.40 -1.31
N LEU A 310 6.58 4.02 -0.31
CA LEU A 310 8.01 3.75 -0.45
C LEU A 310 8.35 2.30 -0.83
N ALA A 311 7.40 1.36 -0.71
CA ALA A 311 7.56 -0.02 -1.16
C ALA A 311 6.75 -0.30 -2.42
N ASP A 312 5.44 -0.12 -2.37
CA ASP A 312 4.56 -0.58 -3.45
C ASP A 312 4.60 0.38 -4.64
N HIS A 313 4.41 1.68 -4.40
CA HIS A 313 4.43 2.68 -5.45
C HIS A 313 5.85 2.95 -5.96
N LEU A 314 6.81 3.15 -5.06
CA LEU A 314 8.16 3.57 -5.45
C LEU A 314 8.86 2.54 -6.34
N ILE A 315 8.70 1.24 -6.08
CA ILE A 315 9.24 0.19 -6.93
C ILE A 315 8.59 0.23 -8.32
N GLN A 316 7.29 0.53 -8.39
CA GLN A 316 6.58 0.66 -9.68
C GLN A 316 6.98 1.94 -10.42
N GLU A 317 7.18 3.05 -9.71
CA GLU A 317 7.73 4.30 -10.26
C GLU A 317 9.09 4.06 -10.89
N ALA A 318 10.00 3.40 -10.18
CA ALA A 318 11.34 3.08 -10.69
C ALA A 318 11.32 2.08 -11.86
N ARG A 319 10.20 1.40 -12.10
CA ARG A 319 9.94 0.54 -13.26
C ARG A 319 9.15 1.25 -14.39
N GLY A 320 8.91 2.55 -14.28
CA GLY A 320 8.15 3.33 -15.26
C GLY A 320 6.63 3.19 -15.17
N ALA A 321 6.11 2.53 -14.14
CA ALA A 321 4.68 2.29 -13.91
C ALA A 321 4.07 3.16 -12.80
N GLY A 322 4.76 4.23 -12.37
CA GLY A 322 4.34 5.07 -11.24
C GLY A 322 3.00 5.78 -11.46
N ALA A 323 2.81 6.42 -12.63
CA ALA A 323 1.55 7.09 -12.98
C ALA A 323 0.38 6.11 -13.08
N GLU A 324 0.63 4.94 -13.67
CA GLU A 324 -0.33 3.85 -13.79
C GLU A 324 -0.76 3.31 -12.41
N TYR A 325 0.19 3.17 -11.48
CA TYR A 325 -0.11 2.76 -10.10
C TYR A 325 -0.99 3.79 -9.39
N ARG A 326 -0.67 5.09 -9.49
CA ARG A 326 -1.48 6.16 -8.90
C ARG A 326 -2.88 6.21 -9.50
N ARG A 327 -3.02 6.07 -10.82
CA ARG A 327 -4.32 5.98 -11.49
C ARG A 327 -5.19 4.85 -10.92
N LYS A 328 -4.65 3.63 -10.80
CA LYS A 328 -5.36 2.48 -10.23
C LYS A 328 -5.80 2.72 -8.78
N LEU A 329 -4.99 3.43 -8.01
CA LEU A 329 -5.32 3.82 -6.64
C LEU A 329 -6.49 4.82 -6.61
N LEU A 330 -6.49 5.83 -7.48
CA LEU A 330 -7.62 6.77 -7.61
C LEU A 330 -8.90 6.07 -8.08
N GLU A 331 -8.79 5.09 -8.98
CA GLU A 331 -9.90 4.25 -9.42
C GLU A 331 -10.49 3.43 -8.28
N ARG A 332 -9.63 2.82 -7.47
CA ARG A 332 -10.06 2.08 -6.30
C ARG A 332 -10.79 2.98 -5.30
N TYR A 333 -10.27 4.18 -5.04
CA TYR A 333 -10.95 5.15 -4.19
C TYR A 333 -12.33 5.53 -4.76
N ALA A 334 -12.42 5.81 -6.06
CA ALA A 334 -13.68 6.11 -6.73
C ALA A 334 -14.70 4.96 -6.63
N ALA A 335 -14.25 3.71 -6.73
CA ALA A 335 -15.12 2.53 -6.68
C ALA A 335 -15.59 2.17 -5.26
N PHE A 336 -14.73 2.32 -4.26
CA PHE A 336 -15.00 1.76 -2.93
C PHE A 336 -15.29 2.80 -1.85
N ALA A 337 -14.73 4.02 -1.92
CA ALA A 337 -14.80 4.98 -0.83
C ALA A 337 -15.59 6.26 -1.18
N ALA A 338 -15.48 6.76 -2.42
CA ALA A 338 -15.96 8.10 -2.80
C ALA A 338 -17.45 8.37 -2.54
N ASP A 339 -18.28 7.32 -2.52
CA ASP A 339 -19.73 7.39 -2.34
C ASP A 339 -20.14 7.03 -0.90
N GLY A 340 -19.73 7.88 0.04
CA GLY A 340 -20.19 7.84 1.44
C GLY A 340 -19.53 6.80 2.35
N ARG A 341 -18.43 6.16 1.90
CA ARG A 341 -17.67 5.16 2.68
C ARG A 341 -16.23 5.60 3.00
N ASP A 342 -15.87 6.83 2.65
CA ASP A 342 -14.60 7.45 3.02
C ASP A 342 -14.62 7.91 4.50
N LEU A 343 -13.44 8.01 5.12
CA LEU A 343 -13.25 8.49 6.49
C LEU A 343 -12.08 9.51 6.56
N PRO A 344 -12.05 10.40 7.58
CA PRO A 344 -10.86 11.17 7.92
C PRO A 344 -9.64 10.26 8.14
N LEU A 345 -8.45 10.70 7.74
CA LEU A 345 -7.23 9.91 7.96
C LEU A 345 -6.86 9.80 9.44
N ARG A 346 -7.24 10.79 10.25
CA ARG A 346 -7.07 10.73 11.71
C ARG A 346 -7.87 9.61 12.37
N ASP A 347 -8.96 9.17 11.73
CA ASP A 347 -9.82 8.10 12.24
C ASP A 347 -9.38 6.72 11.72
N PHE A 348 -8.42 6.67 10.78
CA PHE A 348 -7.93 5.41 10.25
C PHE A 348 -6.97 4.73 11.23
N VAL A 349 -7.36 3.56 11.72
CA VAL A 349 -6.51 2.72 12.61
C VAL A 349 -5.93 1.55 11.83
N SER A 350 -6.78 0.79 11.14
CA SER A 350 -6.44 -0.41 10.38
C SER A 350 -7.46 -0.69 9.29
N ARG A 351 -7.09 -1.54 8.33
CA ARG A 351 -7.95 -1.97 7.23
C ARG A 351 -9.02 -2.92 7.74
N HIS A 352 -10.28 -2.65 7.45
CA HIS A 352 -11.41 -3.56 7.74
C HIS A 352 -12.39 -3.70 6.55
N SER A 353 -12.09 -3.05 5.43
CA SER A 353 -12.89 -3.05 4.20
C SER A 353 -12.08 -2.51 3.00
N ASP A 354 -12.55 -2.71 1.77
CA ASP A 354 -11.94 -2.08 0.58
C ASP A 354 -11.95 -0.56 0.64
N ALA A 355 -12.99 0.03 1.25
CA ALA A 355 -13.09 1.47 1.44
C ALA A 355 -11.98 1.95 2.40
N SER A 356 -11.84 1.33 3.56
CA SER A 356 -10.77 1.67 4.52
C SER A 356 -9.37 1.46 3.94
N GLN A 357 -9.18 0.47 3.05
CA GLN A 357 -7.90 0.29 2.35
C GLN A 357 -7.64 1.42 1.36
N ALA A 358 -8.63 1.78 0.54
CA ALA A 358 -8.49 2.87 -0.42
C ALA A 358 -8.18 4.21 0.26
N VAL A 359 -8.60 4.39 1.51
CA VAL A 359 -8.33 5.57 2.33
C VAL A 359 -6.98 5.45 3.03
N GLY A 360 -6.84 4.52 3.98
CA GLY A 360 -5.66 4.42 4.85
C GLY A 360 -4.35 4.14 4.12
N TYR A 361 -4.40 3.33 3.06
CA TYR A 361 -3.25 3.09 2.18
C TYR A 361 -3.25 4.09 1.03
N GLY A 362 -4.35 4.14 0.27
CA GLY A 362 -4.39 4.87 -0.98
C GLY A 362 -4.29 6.39 -0.82
N LYS A 363 -5.25 7.01 -0.11
CA LYS A 363 -5.26 8.46 0.12
C LYS A 363 -3.99 8.91 0.83
N THR A 364 -3.58 8.21 1.90
CA THR A 364 -2.34 8.52 2.64
C THR A 364 -1.10 8.46 1.76
N LEU A 365 -0.95 7.42 0.93
CA LEU A 365 0.15 7.31 -0.05
C LEU A 365 0.20 8.52 -0.98
N MET A 366 -0.95 8.92 -1.51
CA MET A 366 -1.02 10.09 -2.39
C MET A 366 -0.72 11.41 -1.68
N LEU A 367 -1.00 11.52 -0.36
CA LEU A 367 -0.55 12.68 0.41
C LEU A 367 0.97 12.77 0.46
N PHE A 368 1.67 11.67 0.74
CA PHE A 368 3.13 11.64 0.73
C PHE A 368 3.71 11.87 -0.67
N HIS A 369 3.03 11.37 -1.70
CA HIS A 369 3.40 11.66 -3.09
C HIS A 369 3.32 13.16 -3.40
N MET A 370 2.16 13.80 -3.17
CA MET A 370 1.99 15.24 -3.39
C MET A 370 3.00 16.05 -2.57
N LEU A 371 3.24 15.65 -1.32
CA LEU A 371 4.21 16.28 -0.43
C LEU A 371 5.63 16.22 -1.02
N ARG A 372 6.06 15.06 -1.52
CA ARG A 372 7.33 14.91 -2.26
C ARG A 372 7.37 15.82 -3.49
N ARG A 373 6.30 15.89 -4.28
CA ARG A 373 6.25 16.77 -5.47
C ARG A 373 6.43 18.24 -5.11
N HIS A 374 5.87 18.69 -3.99
CA HIS A 374 6.00 20.06 -3.53
C HIS A 374 7.39 20.37 -2.94
N MET A 375 7.94 19.44 -2.17
CA MET A 375 9.22 19.62 -1.49
C MET A 375 10.44 19.41 -2.40
N GLY A 376 10.28 18.58 -3.43
CA GLY A 376 11.39 18.00 -4.16
C GLY A 376 12.04 16.82 -3.42
N ASP A 377 12.67 15.94 -4.19
CA ASP A 377 13.18 14.64 -3.73
C ASP A 377 14.20 14.77 -2.59
N ALA A 378 15.14 15.71 -2.69
CA ALA A 378 16.18 15.89 -1.68
C ALA A 378 15.61 16.28 -0.30
N ALA A 379 14.65 17.22 -0.26
CA ALA A 379 14.02 17.65 0.97
C ALA A 379 13.08 16.57 1.54
N PHE A 380 12.38 15.83 0.68
CA PHE A 380 11.56 14.70 1.10
C PHE A 380 12.40 13.59 1.76
N VAL A 381 13.52 13.21 1.15
CA VAL A 381 14.46 12.22 1.72
C VAL A 381 15.07 12.73 3.02
N ALA A 382 15.43 14.01 3.09
CA ALA A 382 15.90 14.62 4.33
C ALA A 382 14.84 14.51 5.45
N ALA A 383 13.56 14.76 5.14
CA ALA A 383 12.48 14.64 6.12
C ALA A 383 12.28 13.20 6.61
N LEU A 384 12.34 12.20 5.73
CA LEU A 384 12.32 10.79 6.12
C LEU A 384 13.46 10.45 7.08
N ARG A 385 14.68 10.88 6.76
CA ARG A 385 15.87 10.69 7.61
C ARG A 385 15.71 11.38 8.96
N THR A 386 15.18 12.61 8.98
CA THR A 386 14.91 13.34 10.22
C THR A 386 13.87 12.64 11.07
N LEU A 387 12.76 12.17 10.48
CA LEU A 387 11.72 11.42 11.17
C LEU A 387 12.30 10.16 11.82
N TRP A 388 13.10 9.40 11.06
CA TRP A 388 13.80 8.22 11.56
C TRP A 388 14.74 8.54 12.73
N GLN A 389 15.60 9.54 12.57
CA GLN A 389 16.60 9.92 13.58
C GLN A 389 15.97 10.42 14.87
N GLN A 390 14.87 11.18 14.79
CA GLN A 390 14.23 11.81 15.95
C GLN A 390 13.28 10.87 16.69
N HIS A 391 12.63 9.94 15.98
CA HIS A 391 11.48 9.21 16.52
C HIS A 391 11.61 7.69 16.52
N ARG A 392 12.78 7.14 16.15
CA ARG A 392 13.05 5.71 16.29
C ARG A 392 12.77 5.24 17.73
N PHE A 393 11.94 4.20 17.83
CA PHE A 393 11.44 3.59 19.06
C PHE A 393 10.63 4.55 19.95
N THR A 394 9.85 5.42 19.32
CA THR A 394 8.84 6.26 19.97
C THR A 394 7.55 6.26 19.16
N ALA A 395 6.42 6.45 19.82
CA ALA A 395 5.13 6.58 19.16
C ALA A 395 4.89 8.01 18.67
N VAL A 396 4.48 8.15 17.42
CA VAL A 396 4.13 9.43 16.81
C VAL A 396 2.83 9.36 16.01
N ASP A 397 2.08 10.45 16.05
CA ASP A 397 0.87 10.67 15.27
C ASP A 397 1.15 11.38 13.94
N PHE A 398 0.11 11.57 13.12
CA PHE A 398 0.19 12.35 11.89
C PHE A 398 0.70 13.78 12.10
N ASP A 399 0.38 14.43 13.23
CA ASP A 399 0.82 15.80 13.49
C ASP A 399 2.32 15.90 13.70
N SER A 400 2.91 14.92 14.38
CA SER A 400 4.35 14.80 14.57
C SER A 400 5.06 14.60 13.24
N VAL A 401 4.55 13.69 12.39
CA VAL A 401 5.06 13.49 11.03
C VAL A 401 5.00 14.80 10.24
N ARG A 402 3.84 15.47 10.22
CA ARG A 402 3.68 16.75 9.53
C ARG A 402 4.65 17.82 10.02
N ARG A 403 4.86 17.92 11.34
CA ARG A 403 5.82 18.88 11.92
C ARG A 403 7.24 18.62 11.43
N VAL A 404 7.67 17.36 11.37
CA VAL A 404 9.00 17.00 10.86
C VAL A 404 9.14 17.45 9.40
N PHE A 405 8.18 17.10 8.54
CA PHE A 405 8.23 17.47 7.12
C PHE A 405 8.22 18.99 6.91
N ALA A 406 7.38 19.73 7.63
CA ALA A 406 7.30 21.18 7.56
C ALA A 406 8.58 21.87 8.09
N ALA A 407 9.24 21.28 9.09
CA ALA A 407 10.51 21.79 9.61
C ALA A 407 11.68 21.58 8.62
N THR A 408 11.64 20.52 7.80
CA THR A 408 12.66 20.27 6.78
C THR A 408 12.51 21.16 5.55
N SER A 409 11.28 21.56 5.19
CA SER A 409 11.02 22.47 4.07
C SER A 409 9.72 23.24 4.26
N PRO A 410 9.66 24.56 3.95
CA PRO A 410 8.40 25.30 3.93
C PRO A 410 7.33 24.70 3.02
N ALA A 411 7.75 24.01 1.94
CA ALA A 411 6.86 23.28 1.04
C ALA A 411 6.41 21.91 1.58
N GLY A 412 6.93 21.51 2.75
CA GLY A 412 6.56 20.30 3.49
C GLY A 412 5.33 20.47 4.38
N HIS A 413 4.59 21.57 4.22
CA HIS A 413 3.33 21.78 4.93
C HIS A 413 2.20 20.93 4.33
N LEU A 414 1.49 20.20 5.19
CA LEU A 414 0.29 19.43 4.85
C LEU A 414 -0.93 20.01 5.56
N ASP A 415 -1.92 20.45 4.79
CA ASP A 415 -3.12 21.10 5.34
C ASP A 415 -4.01 20.11 6.13
N ASP A 416 -4.58 20.58 7.25
CA ASP A 416 -5.49 19.80 8.11
C ASP A 416 -6.68 19.23 7.33
N LEU A 417 -7.14 19.91 6.28
CA LEU A 417 -8.26 19.47 5.46
C LEU A 417 -8.07 18.06 4.89
N TRP A 418 -6.83 17.66 4.60
CA TRP A 418 -6.50 16.33 4.09
C TRP A 418 -6.63 15.24 5.15
N LEU A 419 -6.38 15.59 6.42
CA LEU A 419 -6.35 14.67 7.56
C LEU A 419 -7.72 14.55 8.23
N ASP A 420 -8.44 15.67 8.33
CA ASP A 420 -9.63 15.81 9.17
C ASP A 420 -10.94 15.51 8.43
N ARG A 421 -10.89 15.31 7.11
CA ARG A 421 -12.10 15.17 6.30
C ARG A 421 -12.06 13.99 5.35
N ALA A 422 -13.18 13.28 5.34
CA ALA A 422 -13.60 12.45 4.22
C ALA A 422 -13.83 13.31 2.97
N GLY A 423 -13.62 12.72 1.81
CA GLY A 423 -13.76 13.32 0.49
C GLY A 423 -12.43 13.49 -0.24
N ALA A 424 -12.58 13.89 -1.51
CA ALA A 424 -11.50 14.24 -2.42
C ALA A 424 -11.98 15.32 -3.39
N PRO A 425 -11.09 16.19 -3.90
CA PRO A 425 -11.45 17.22 -4.86
C PRO A 425 -11.91 16.63 -6.20
N ALA A 426 -12.85 17.29 -6.86
CA ALA A 426 -13.27 16.98 -8.23
C ALA A 426 -12.95 18.17 -9.13
N LEU A 427 -12.20 17.96 -10.21
CA LEU A 427 -11.70 19.04 -11.06
C LEU A 427 -12.50 19.15 -12.36
N LYS A 428 -12.80 20.37 -12.78
CA LYS A 428 -13.48 20.66 -14.05
C LYS A 428 -12.84 21.85 -14.75
N ILE A 429 -12.51 21.71 -16.03
CA ILE A 429 -12.14 22.84 -16.89
C ILE A 429 -13.40 23.70 -17.08
N THR A 430 -13.35 24.96 -16.64
CA THR A 430 -14.45 25.93 -16.81
C THR A 430 -14.18 26.90 -17.95
N GLN A 431 -12.92 27.15 -18.28
CA GLN A 431 -12.53 27.98 -19.42
C GLN A 431 -11.25 27.42 -20.05
N LEU A 432 -11.25 27.36 -21.38
CA LEU A 432 -10.05 27.12 -22.17
C LEU A 432 -10.13 27.89 -23.47
N ALA A 433 -9.21 28.82 -23.69
CA ALA A 433 -9.13 29.60 -24.93
C ALA A 433 -7.66 29.95 -25.26
N VAL A 434 -7.35 30.06 -26.54
CA VAL A 434 -6.09 30.62 -27.03
C VAL A 434 -6.42 31.89 -27.82
N THR A 435 -5.87 33.03 -27.43
CA THR A 435 -6.08 34.31 -28.10
C THR A 435 -4.76 34.82 -28.70
N PRO A 436 -4.80 35.67 -29.74
CA PRO A 436 -3.60 36.37 -30.22
C PRO A 436 -2.96 37.20 -29.10
N GLY A 437 -1.63 37.18 -29.04
CA GLY A 437 -0.78 38.00 -28.19
C GLY A 437 0.07 38.98 -29.00
N ALA A 438 0.91 39.76 -28.30
CA ALA A 438 1.89 40.63 -28.95
C ALA A 438 2.90 39.82 -29.77
N ASP A 439 3.45 40.42 -30.83
CA ASP A 439 4.52 39.84 -31.65
C ASP A 439 4.21 38.45 -32.23
N GLY A 440 2.93 38.20 -32.53
CA GLY A 440 2.47 36.93 -33.09
C GLY A 440 2.39 35.78 -32.08
N HIS A 441 2.57 36.05 -30.79
CA HIS A 441 2.43 35.04 -29.74
C HIS A 441 0.99 34.53 -29.59
N HIS A 442 0.86 33.38 -28.96
CA HIS A 442 -0.40 32.76 -28.58
C HIS A 442 -0.56 32.80 -27.06
N VAL A 443 -1.64 33.42 -26.58
CA VAL A 443 -1.95 33.52 -25.15
C VAL A 443 -2.98 32.47 -24.77
N LEU A 444 -2.55 31.47 -24.00
CA LEU A 444 -3.41 30.47 -23.40
C LEU A 444 -4.10 31.04 -22.15
N HIS A 445 -5.42 30.89 -22.07
CA HIS A 445 -6.25 31.16 -20.90
C HIS A 445 -6.92 29.86 -20.45
N LEU A 446 -6.53 29.37 -19.28
CA LEU A 446 -7.08 28.16 -18.67
C LEU A 446 -7.65 28.50 -17.29
N SER A 447 -8.89 28.11 -17.04
CA SER A 447 -9.52 28.15 -15.71
C SER A 447 -10.04 26.77 -15.34
N VAL A 448 -9.69 26.31 -14.14
CA VAL A 448 -10.10 25.01 -13.59
C VAL A 448 -10.73 25.22 -12.23
N ARG A 449 -11.84 24.52 -11.97
CA ARG A 449 -12.62 24.65 -10.75
C ARG A 449 -12.75 23.31 -10.02
N GLN A 450 -12.71 23.39 -8.69
CA GLN A 450 -13.10 22.35 -7.76
C GLN A 450 -14.63 22.31 -7.56
N THR A 451 -15.26 21.20 -7.95
CA THR A 451 -16.73 21.04 -8.01
C THR A 451 -17.31 20.20 -6.88
N GLN A 452 -16.48 19.58 -6.03
CA GLN A 452 -16.96 18.78 -4.91
C GLN A 452 -17.72 19.61 -3.87
N PRO A 453 -18.67 18.99 -3.13
CA PRO A 453 -19.30 19.62 -1.96
C PRO A 453 -18.29 19.96 -0.85
N GLY A 454 -18.61 20.94 -0.01
CA GLY A 454 -17.73 21.36 1.10
C GLY A 454 -16.56 22.25 0.67
N PRO A 455 -15.62 22.60 1.56
CA PRO A 455 -14.51 23.51 1.27
C PRO A 455 -13.62 23.05 0.10
N ALA A 456 -12.90 24.01 -0.50
CA ALA A 456 -11.89 23.71 -1.51
C ALA A 456 -10.65 23.10 -0.86
N TYR A 457 -10.06 22.10 -1.50
CA TYR A 457 -8.79 21.54 -1.10
C TYR A 457 -7.63 22.42 -1.56
N PRO A 458 -6.60 22.64 -0.73
CA PRO A 458 -5.37 23.24 -1.22
C PRO A 458 -4.70 22.26 -2.17
N LEU A 459 -4.49 22.70 -3.41
CA LEU A 459 -3.96 21.88 -4.49
C LEU A 459 -2.93 22.66 -5.31
N ARG A 460 -1.91 21.95 -5.74
CA ARG A 460 -1.05 22.34 -6.86
C ARG A 460 -1.19 21.24 -7.90
N VAL A 461 -1.80 21.58 -9.03
CA VAL A 461 -2.14 20.60 -10.06
C VAL A 461 -1.23 20.82 -11.27
N PRO A 462 -0.42 19.82 -11.68
CA PRO A 462 0.48 19.99 -12.80
C PRO A 462 -0.29 20.11 -14.11
N VAL A 463 0.17 20.97 -15.01
CA VAL A 463 -0.38 21.20 -16.34
C VAL A 463 0.74 21.03 -17.35
N ALA A 464 0.52 20.14 -18.32
CA ALA A 464 1.40 19.94 -19.47
C ALA A 464 0.79 20.62 -20.70
N VAL A 465 1.60 21.40 -21.42
CA VAL A 465 1.22 22.06 -22.67
C VAL A 465 2.19 21.65 -23.78
N GLN A 466 1.66 21.02 -24.82
CA GLN A 466 2.40 20.68 -26.03
C GLN A 466 2.26 21.83 -27.05
N LEU A 467 3.38 22.29 -27.62
CA LEU A 467 3.41 23.36 -28.61
C LEU A 467 3.65 22.81 -30.02
N ALA A 468 3.18 23.55 -31.02
CA ALA A 468 3.40 23.26 -32.43
C ALA A 468 4.89 23.33 -32.78
N GLY A 469 5.35 22.35 -33.58
CA GLY A 469 6.74 22.29 -34.04
C GLY A 469 7.79 22.00 -32.96
N SER A 470 7.39 21.77 -31.71
CA SER A 470 8.29 21.41 -30.61
C SER A 470 8.03 19.97 -30.16
N PRO A 471 9.04 19.11 -29.99
CA PRO A 471 8.87 17.82 -29.33
C PRO A 471 8.83 17.93 -27.79
N ALA A 472 9.20 19.08 -27.23
CA ALA A 472 9.24 19.31 -25.79
C ALA A 472 7.89 19.82 -25.25
N VAL A 473 7.47 19.28 -24.10
CA VAL A 473 6.29 19.70 -23.33
C VAL A 473 6.67 20.79 -22.32
N GLN A 474 5.91 21.88 -22.32
CA GLN A 474 6.00 22.94 -21.32
C GLN A 474 5.15 22.59 -20.09
N ARG A 475 5.67 22.78 -18.87
CA ARG A 475 4.99 22.39 -17.63
C ARG A 475 4.75 23.57 -16.70
N PHE A 476 3.56 23.61 -16.12
CA PHE A 476 3.09 24.66 -15.22
C PHE A 476 2.33 24.03 -14.05
N ASP A 477 2.05 24.84 -13.03
CA ASP A 477 1.22 24.45 -11.90
C ASP A 477 -0.01 25.35 -11.80
N LEU A 478 -1.19 24.75 -11.64
CA LEU A 478 -2.39 25.43 -11.15
C LEU A 478 -2.41 25.38 -9.63
N VAL A 479 -2.23 26.53 -8.99
CA VAL A 479 -2.28 26.65 -7.53
C VAL A 479 -3.68 27.09 -7.10
N PHE A 480 -4.37 26.24 -6.35
CA PHE A 480 -5.69 26.51 -5.80
C PHE A 480 -5.58 27.14 -4.41
N THR A 481 -5.88 28.43 -4.30
CA THR A 481 -6.09 29.15 -3.02
C THR A 481 -7.59 29.25 -2.65
N GLY A 482 -8.44 28.62 -3.45
CA GLY A 482 -9.89 28.57 -3.31
C GLY A 482 -10.47 27.58 -4.31
N ARG A 483 -11.72 27.75 -4.73
CA ARG A 483 -12.37 26.81 -5.65
C ARG A 483 -11.87 26.89 -7.09
N GLU A 484 -11.23 27.97 -7.49
CA GLU A 484 -10.85 28.20 -8.89
C GLU A 484 -9.38 28.58 -8.97
N ALA A 485 -8.67 27.98 -9.92
CA ALA A 485 -7.30 28.32 -10.27
C ALA A 485 -7.24 28.68 -11.75
N ARG A 486 -6.38 29.63 -12.10
CA ARG A 486 -6.24 30.15 -13.46
C ARG A 486 -4.78 30.12 -13.88
N LEU A 487 -4.54 29.77 -15.13
CA LEU A 487 -3.24 29.85 -15.80
C LEU A 487 -3.40 30.74 -17.04
N ARG A 488 -2.57 31.78 -17.12
CA ARG A 488 -2.44 32.62 -18.31
C ARG A 488 -0.99 32.61 -18.76
N GLN A 489 -0.71 32.01 -19.91
CA GLN A 489 0.66 31.86 -20.41
C GLN A 489 0.76 32.26 -21.88
N SER A 490 1.82 32.99 -22.22
CA SER A 490 2.15 33.36 -23.59
C SER A 490 3.18 32.40 -24.17
N PHE A 491 3.00 31.99 -25.42
CA PHE A 491 3.87 31.08 -26.17
C PHE A 491 4.20 31.65 -27.54
N SER A 492 5.43 31.47 -28.01
CA SER A 492 5.86 31.86 -29.36
C SER A 492 5.32 30.95 -30.46
N ALA A 493 4.82 29.76 -30.09
CA ALA A 493 4.19 28.80 -30.99
C ALA A 493 2.81 28.40 -30.47
N ALA A 494 1.92 27.96 -31.36
CA ALA A 494 0.55 27.60 -31.01
C ALA A 494 0.50 26.38 -30.05
N PRO A 495 -0.25 26.45 -28.95
CA PRO A 495 -0.56 25.27 -28.14
C PRO A 495 -1.42 24.27 -28.92
N LEU A 496 -0.98 23.01 -28.97
CA LEU A 496 -1.68 21.92 -29.67
C LEU A 496 -2.45 21.02 -28.71
N ARG A 497 -1.99 20.86 -27.47
CA ARG A 497 -2.60 19.98 -26.49
C ARG A 497 -2.30 20.44 -25.07
N ILE A 498 -3.27 20.22 -24.18
CA ILE A 498 -3.17 20.51 -22.76
C ILE A 498 -3.67 19.30 -21.98
N ASP A 499 -2.87 18.86 -21.01
CA ASP A 499 -3.26 17.85 -20.03
C ASP A 499 -3.10 18.42 -18.62
N ILE A 500 -4.17 18.35 -17.83
CA ILE A 500 -4.13 18.67 -16.40
C ILE A 500 -4.00 17.36 -15.64
N ASP A 501 -3.01 17.29 -14.76
CA ASP A 501 -2.65 16.11 -13.98
C ASP A 501 -2.38 14.84 -14.84
N PRO A 502 -1.53 14.92 -15.89
CA PRO A 502 -1.34 13.82 -16.85
C PRO A 502 -0.80 12.53 -16.23
N ASP A 503 -0.03 12.65 -15.15
CA ASP A 503 0.63 11.54 -14.46
C ASP A 503 -0.08 11.15 -13.15
N TYR A 504 -1.29 11.68 -12.91
CA TYR A 504 -2.09 11.41 -11.70
C TYR A 504 -1.31 11.70 -10.41
N ASP A 505 -0.65 12.86 -10.34
CA ASP A 505 0.16 13.28 -9.20
C ASP A 505 -0.71 13.80 -8.04
N VAL A 506 -1.99 14.11 -8.30
CA VAL A 506 -2.91 14.69 -7.31
C VAL A 506 -3.94 13.68 -6.83
N PHE A 507 -4.17 13.59 -5.51
CA PHE A 507 -5.31 12.85 -4.99
C PHE A 507 -6.62 13.58 -5.32
N ARG A 508 -7.41 13.01 -6.22
CA ARG A 508 -8.68 13.58 -6.69
C ARG A 508 -9.69 12.50 -7.02
N ARG A 509 -10.97 12.89 -7.09
CA ARG A 509 -12.00 12.09 -7.73
C ARG A 509 -11.67 12.00 -9.22
N LEU A 510 -11.46 10.78 -9.68
CA LEU A 510 -11.21 10.48 -11.07
C LEU A 510 -12.56 10.47 -11.82
N ASP A 511 -12.63 11.14 -12.96
CA ASP A 511 -13.87 11.17 -13.74
C ASP A 511 -14.15 9.79 -14.34
N ALA A 512 -15.44 9.45 -14.57
CA ALA A 512 -15.79 8.16 -15.14
C ALA A 512 -15.08 7.88 -16.48
N ALA A 513 -14.86 8.90 -17.30
CA ALA A 513 -14.17 8.79 -18.59
C ALA A 513 -12.66 8.50 -18.43
N GLU A 514 -12.06 8.87 -17.30
CA GLU A 514 -10.64 8.64 -17.02
C GLU A 514 -10.35 7.20 -16.55
N ARG A 515 -11.39 6.39 -16.34
CA ARG A 515 -11.28 4.97 -16.00
C ARG A 515 -11.26 4.16 -17.28
N PRO A 516 -10.27 3.30 -17.52
CA PRO A 516 -10.29 2.40 -18.67
C PRO A 516 -11.33 1.31 -18.46
N ALA A 517 -11.79 0.74 -19.57
CA ALA A 517 -12.64 -0.44 -19.52
C ALA A 517 -11.88 -1.60 -18.85
N SER A 518 -12.60 -2.31 -17.98
CA SER A 518 -12.06 -3.42 -17.18
C SER A 518 -13.11 -4.51 -17.01
N LEU A 519 -12.69 -5.76 -16.77
CA LEU A 519 -13.64 -6.85 -16.51
C LEU A 519 -14.51 -6.56 -15.28
N ALA A 520 -13.96 -5.90 -14.26
CA ALA A 520 -14.71 -5.46 -13.09
C ALA A 520 -15.88 -4.53 -13.45
N SER A 521 -15.71 -3.65 -14.45
CA SER A 521 -16.79 -2.78 -14.92
C SER A 521 -17.94 -3.52 -15.61
N LEU A 522 -17.66 -4.67 -16.23
CA LEU A 522 -18.69 -5.54 -16.82
C LEU A 522 -19.40 -6.38 -15.76
N PHE A 523 -18.65 -7.10 -14.94
CA PHE A 523 -19.21 -7.94 -13.88
C PHE A 523 -19.99 -7.12 -12.83
N GLY A 524 -19.51 -5.91 -12.53
CA GLY A 524 -20.12 -4.99 -11.57
C GLY A 524 -21.19 -4.07 -12.16
N ALA A 525 -21.56 -4.22 -13.44
CA ALA A 525 -22.64 -3.43 -14.03
C ALA A 525 -23.97 -3.74 -13.34
N ARG A 526 -24.93 -2.81 -13.40
CA ARG A 526 -26.28 -3.03 -12.82
C ARG A 526 -26.97 -4.25 -13.44
N ARG A 527 -26.69 -4.53 -14.71
CA ARG A 527 -27.24 -5.63 -15.49
C ARG A 527 -26.23 -5.99 -16.59
N GLN A 528 -26.02 -7.28 -16.82
CA GLN A 528 -25.13 -7.80 -17.86
C GLN A 528 -25.83 -8.87 -18.71
N TRP A 529 -25.71 -8.76 -20.02
CA TRP A 529 -26.27 -9.69 -20.99
C TRP A 529 -25.17 -10.59 -21.54
N LEU A 530 -25.32 -11.90 -21.35
CA LEU A 530 -24.48 -12.91 -21.99
C LEU A 530 -25.17 -13.33 -23.29
N VAL A 531 -24.58 -12.93 -24.41
CA VAL A 531 -25.10 -13.18 -25.76
C VAL A 531 -24.35 -14.37 -26.35
N LEU A 532 -25.03 -15.52 -26.41
CA LEU A 532 -24.46 -16.80 -26.80
C LEU A 532 -24.54 -17.01 -28.32
N PRO A 533 -23.56 -17.70 -28.93
CA PRO A 533 -23.53 -17.91 -30.38
C PRO A 533 -24.45 -19.08 -30.78
N ALA A 534 -25.60 -18.82 -31.40
CA ALA A 534 -26.56 -19.86 -31.79
C ALA A 534 -26.00 -20.80 -32.87
N ALA A 535 -25.15 -20.26 -33.76
CA ALA A 535 -24.51 -20.96 -34.87
C ALA A 535 -23.27 -21.77 -34.46
N ALA A 536 -22.82 -21.70 -33.20
CA ALA A 536 -21.68 -22.48 -32.74
C ALA A 536 -21.95 -24.00 -32.77
N PRO A 537 -20.91 -24.84 -32.95
CA PRO A 537 -21.05 -26.29 -32.85
C PRO A 537 -21.69 -26.72 -31.52
N ALA A 538 -22.51 -27.78 -31.53
CA ALA A 538 -23.32 -28.17 -30.37
C ALA A 538 -22.52 -28.32 -29.05
N ALA A 539 -21.31 -28.87 -29.12
CA ALA A 539 -20.43 -29.00 -27.95
C ALA A 539 -19.93 -27.65 -27.42
N ALA A 540 -19.57 -26.71 -28.30
CA ALA A 540 -19.17 -25.36 -27.92
C ALA A 540 -20.36 -24.57 -27.36
N ARG A 541 -21.54 -24.69 -27.99
CA ARG A 541 -22.78 -24.06 -27.50
C ARG A 541 -23.16 -24.56 -26.10
N ALA A 542 -23.04 -25.87 -25.85
CA ALA A 542 -23.25 -26.44 -24.51
C ALA A 542 -22.24 -25.88 -23.49
N ALA A 543 -20.98 -25.71 -23.87
CA ALA A 543 -19.96 -25.12 -23.00
C ALA A 543 -20.23 -23.63 -22.68
N TRP A 544 -20.67 -22.84 -23.67
CA TRP A 544 -21.08 -21.46 -23.47
C TRP A 544 -22.29 -21.34 -22.53
N GLN A 545 -23.25 -22.25 -22.68
CA GLN A 545 -24.41 -22.31 -21.80
C GLN A 545 -24.03 -22.66 -20.37
N ALA A 546 -23.14 -23.64 -20.17
CA ALA A 546 -22.60 -23.97 -18.85
C ALA A 546 -21.81 -22.80 -18.22
N LEU A 547 -21.04 -22.05 -19.01
CA LEU A 547 -20.38 -20.83 -18.54
C LEU A 547 -21.40 -19.79 -18.09
N ALA A 548 -22.44 -19.56 -18.90
CA ALA A 548 -23.49 -18.59 -18.59
C ALA A 548 -24.25 -18.96 -17.32
N GLU A 549 -24.59 -20.23 -17.14
CA GLU A 549 -25.21 -20.76 -15.93
C GLU A 549 -24.29 -20.59 -14.71
N ALA A 550 -23.00 -20.90 -14.82
CA ALA A 550 -22.04 -20.72 -13.73
C ALA A 550 -21.92 -19.24 -13.32
N TRP A 551 -21.98 -18.32 -14.28
CA TRP A 551 -21.98 -16.88 -13.97
C TRP A 551 -23.32 -16.41 -13.41
N ALA A 552 -24.45 -16.89 -13.90
CA ALA A 552 -25.78 -16.56 -13.36
C ALA A 552 -25.99 -17.10 -11.93
N GLN A 553 -25.32 -18.20 -11.56
CA GLN A 553 -25.29 -18.68 -10.18
C GLN A 553 -24.42 -17.81 -9.26
N ARG A 554 -23.37 -17.19 -9.82
CA ARG A 554 -22.43 -16.35 -9.09
C ARG A 554 -22.90 -14.90 -8.96
N TYR A 555 -23.63 -14.41 -9.95
CA TYR A 555 -24.06 -13.02 -10.07
C TYR A 555 -25.56 -12.94 -10.33
N ASP A 556 -26.25 -12.10 -9.56
CA ASP A 556 -27.70 -11.88 -9.62
C ASP A 556 -28.14 -10.90 -10.73
N ASN A 557 -27.19 -10.36 -11.48
CA ASN A 557 -27.37 -9.34 -12.50
C ASN A 557 -27.21 -9.86 -13.94
N VAL A 558 -27.28 -11.18 -14.15
CA VAL A 558 -27.01 -11.85 -15.43
C VAL A 558 -28.29 -12.21 -16.17
N ASP A 559 -28.41 -11.76 -17.41
CA ASP A 559 -29.38 -12.26 -18.38
C ASP A 559 -28.67 -13.03 -19.49
N VAL A 560 -29.22 -14.18 -19.87
CA VAL A 560 -28.66 -15.06 -20.89
C VAL A 560 -29.59 -15.08 -22.09
N VAL A 561 -29.05 -14.84 -23.29
CA VAL A 561 -29.82 -14.79 -24.53
C VAL A 561 -29.00 -15.37 -25.68
N MET A 562 -29.67 -16.07 -26.62
CA MET A 562 -29.03 -16.47 -27.87
C MET A 562 -28.94 -15.26 -28.80
N ASP A 563 -27.87 -15.19 -29.57
CA ASP A 563 -27.60 -14.06 -30.46
C ASP A 563 -28.73 -13.86 -31.48
N ASP A 564 -29.28 -14.94 -32.04
CA ASP A 564 -30.39 -14.98 -32.99
C ASP A 564 -31.74 -14.51 -32.46
N ALA A 565 -31.93 -14.49 -31.13
CA ALA A 565 -33.15 -14.04 -30.46
C ALA A 565 -33.22 -12.52 -30.24
N LEU A 566 -32.16 -11.78 -30.56
CA LEU A 566 -32.13 -10.32 -30.48
C LEU A 566 -32.53 -9.68 -31.82
N ASP A 567 -32.92 -8.42 -31.84
CA ASP A 567 -32.95 -7.61 -33.09
C ASP A 567 -31.84 -6.54 -33.10
N ALA A 568 -31.33 -6.21 -31.91
CA ALA A 568 -30.19 -5.33 -31.69
C ALA A 568 -29.52 -5.69 -30.34
N LEU A 569 -28.23 -5.39 -30.21
CA LEU A 569 -27.53 -5.52 -28.93
C LEU A 569 -28.03 -4.48 -27.90
N PRO A 570 -28.13 -4.84 -26.61
CA PRO A 570 -28.45 -3.90 -25.55
C PRO A 570 -27.48 -2.70 -25.54
N SER A 571 -28.02 -1.49 -25.52
CA SER A 571 -27.24 -0.24 -25.63
C SER A 571 -27.02 0.50 -24.31
N LYS A 572 -27.70 0.08 -23.24
CA LYS A 572 -27.66 0.71 -21.91
C LYS A 572 -27.09 -0.19 -20.81
N ASP A 573 -27.08 -1.50 -21.04
CA ASP A 573 -26.62 -2.50 -20.09
C ASP A 573 -25.27 -3.08 -20.56
N ALA A 574 -24.54 -3.72 -19.65
CA ALA A 574 -23.30 -4.40 -20.03
C ALA A 574 -23.59 -5.59 -20.96
N VAL A 575 -22.72 -5.84 -21.93
CA VAL A 575 -22.85 -6.95 -22.88
C VAL A 575 -21.57 -7.78 -22.92
N TRP A 576 -21.72 -9.09 -22.73
CA TRP A 576 -20.73 -10.11 -23.03
C TRP A 576 -21.10 -10.81 -24.33
N LEU A 577 -20.34 -10.58 -25.39
CA LEU A 577 -20.48 -11.29 -26.65
C LEU A 577 -19.61 -12.56 -26.60
N LEU A 578 -20.23 -13.73 -26.73
CA LEU A 578 -19.54 -15.00 -26.56
C LEU A 578 -19.32 -15.70 -27.89
N GLY A 579 -18.10 -16.21 -28.09
CA GLY A 579 -17.71 -17.06 -29.21
C GLY A 579 -17.30 -16.30 -30.48
N TRP A 580 -16.58 -17.03 -31.33
CA TRP A 580 -16.24 -16.60 -32.68
C TRP A 580 -17.43 -16.70 -33.64
N ASP A 581 -18.34 -17.64 -33.41
CA ASP A 581 -19.50 -17.92 -34.28
C ASP A 581 -20.73 -17.06 -33.91
N ASN A 582 -20.52 -15.93 -33.22
CA ASN A 582 -21.59 -15.02 -32.82
C ASN A 582 -21.95 -14.09 -33.98
N ARG A 583 -23.22 -13.99 -34.34
CA ARG A 583 -23.68 -13.19 -35.48
C ARG A 583 -23.37 -11.69 -35.35
N TRP A 584 -23.21 -11.20 -34.12
CA TRP A 584 -22.88 -9.79 -33.86
C TRP A 584 -21.38 -9.51 -33.82
N ARG A 585 -20.52 -10.52 -34.00
CA ARG A 585 -19.06 -10.38 -33.88
C ARG A 585 -18.54 -9.28 -34.79
N ASP A 586 -18.93 -9.26 -36.06
CA ASP A 586 -18.38 -8.31 -37.03
C ASP A 586 -18.76 -6.87 -36.67
N ALA A 587 -20.01 -6.64 -36.23
CA ALA A 587 -20.46 -5.34 -35.74
C ALA A 587 -19.73 -4.91 -34.46
N VAL A 588 -19.35 -5.86 -33.61
CA VAL A 588 -18.61 -5.62 -32.37
C VAL A 588 -17.11 -5.47 -32.61
N ALA A 589 -16.54 -6.10 -33.65
CA ALA A 589 -15.13 -6.01 -33.99
C ALA A 589 -14.69 -4.55 -34.23
N GLU A 590 -15.55 -3.73 -34.84
CA GLU A 590 -15.33 -2.28 -34.97
C GLU A 590 -15.29 -1.55 -33.63
N ARG A 591 -16.16 -1.93 -32.68
CA ARG A 591 -16.18 -1.34 -31.32
C ARG A 591 -14.95 -1.74 -30.52
N LEU A 592 -14.47 -2.97 -30.72
CA LEU A 592 -13.23 -3.45 -30.13
C LEU A 592 -12.02 -2.81 -30.81
N ALA A 593 -12.09 -2.42 -32.08
CA ALA A 593 -10.97 -1.80 -32.77
C ALA A 593 -10.53 -0.50 -32.07
N GLY A 594 -9.28 -0.47 -31.60
CA GLY A 594 -8.75 0.69 -30.88
C GLY A 594 -7.68 0.32 -29.85
N ALA A 595 -6.89 1.31 -29.43
CA ALA A 595 -5.76 1.09 -28.51
C ALA A 595 -4.83 -0.08 -28.95
N GLY A 596 -4.67 -0.29 -30.26
CA GLY A 596 -3.86 -1.36 -30.82
C GLY A 596 -4.49 -2.76 -30.84
N GLN A 597 -5.75 -2.96 -30.41
CA GLN A 597 -6.43 -4.24 -30.64
C GLN A 597 -7.25 -4.20 -31.94
N ARG A 598 -7.27 -5.31 -32.67
CA ARG A 598 -8.28 -5.61 -33.70
C ARG A 598 -8.59 -7.11 -33.71
N VAL A 599 -9.78 -7.43 -34.17
CA VAL A 599 -10.24 -8.81 -34.37
C VAL A 599 -10.53 -8.97 -35.85
N ASP A 600 -10.00 -10.02 -36.47
CA ASP A 600 -10.43 -10.46 -37.80
C ASP A 600 -11.10 -11.83 -37.72
N THR A 601 -11.18 -12.56 -38.83
CA THR A 601 -11.88 -13.84 -38.88
C THR A 601 -11.13 -14.97 -38.17
N GLU A 602 -9.80 -14.92 -38.15
CA GLU A 602 -8.93 -16.04 -37.76
C GLU A 602 -7.94 -15.67 -36.65
N ALA A 603 -7.85 -14.40 -36.25
CA ALA A 603 -6.92 -13.95 -35.25
C ALA A 603 -7.38 -12.69 -34.50
N VAL A 604 -6.80 -12.52 -33.33
CA VAL A 604 -6.76 -11.25 -32.61
C VAL A 604 -5.37 -10.66 -32.77
N HIS A 605 -5.30 -9.36 -33.04
CA HIS A 605 -4.03 -8.64 -33.09
C HIS A 605 -4.00 -7.62 -31.96
N VAL A 606 -2.86 -7.55 -31.26
CA VAL A 606 -2.62 -6.56 -30.21
C VAL A 606 -1.23 -5.95 -30.41
N GLY A 607 -1.19 -4.69 -30.87
CA GLY A 607 0.03 -4.06 -31.35
C GLY A 607 0.62 -4.85 -32.51
N ASP A 608 1.91 -5.19 -32.41
CA ASP A 608 2.61 -5.98 -33.43
C ASP A 608 2.45 -7.50 -33.25
N GLN A 609 1.77 -7.94 -32.18
CA GLN A 609 1.57 -9.35 -31.89
C GLN A 609 0.25 -9.85 -32.47
N THR A 610 0.28 -11.07 -33.00
CA THR A 610 -0.89 -11.77 -33.56
C THR A 610 -1.14 -13.04 -32.75
N TYR A 611 -2.38 -13.25 -32.36
CA TYR A 611 -2.86 -14.40 -31.60
C TYR A 611 -3.87 -15.17 -32.46
N PRO A 612 -3.43 -16.23 -33.16
CA PRO A 612 -4.32 -17.06 -33.98
C PRO A 612 -5.42 -17.72 -33.15
N ARG A 613 -6.66 -17.72 -33.65
CA ARG A 613 -7.84 -18.41 -33.11
C ARG A 613 -7.56 -19.88 -32.81
N ALA A 614 -6.79 -20.53 -33.69
CA ALA A 614 -6.43 -21.94 -33.56
C ALA A 614 -5.68 -22.26 -32.26
N ASP A 615 -4.88 -21.32 -31.76
CA ASP A 615 -3.91 -21.53 -30.67
C ASP A 615 -4.27 -20.76 -29.39
N HIS A 616 -5.24 -19.84 -29.45
CA HIS A 616 -5.51 -18.90 -28.38
C HIS A 616 -6.98 -18.74 -28.05
N THR A 617 -7.22 -18.41 -26.78
CA THR A 617 -8.48 -17.87 -26.29
C THR A 617 -8.26 -16.42 -25.89
N THR A 618 -9.18 -15.54 -26.28
CA THR A 618 -9.00 -14.09 -26.14
C THR A 618 -10.19 -13.43 -25.47
N VAL A 619 -9.91 -12.43 -24.62
CA VAL A 619 -10.92 -11.54 -24.04
C VAL A 619 -10.54 -10.11 -24.34
N LEU A 620 -11.42 -9.38 -25.04
CA LEU A 620 -11.21 -7.98 -25.39
C LEU A 620 -12.41 -7.15 -24.93
N LEU A 621 -12.14 -5.91 -24.50
CA LEU A 621 -13.18 -4.97 -24.09
C LEU A 621 -13.27 -3.79 -25.04
N ASP A 622 -14.46 -3.21 -25.16
CA ASP A 622 -14.67 -1.92 -25.83
C ASP A 622 -13.84 -0.85 -25.11
N VAL A 623 -13.01 -0.14 -25.87
CA VAL A 623 -12.10 0.88 -25.34
C VAL A 623 -12.81 2.18 -24.96
N ASP A 624 -14.01 2.42 -25.51
CA ASP A 624 -14.77 3.65 -25.30
C ASP A 624 -15.73 3.50 -24.11
N THR A 625 -15.29 4.01 -22.96
CA THR A 625 -16.06 3.98 -21.72
C THR A 625 -17.22 4.97 -21.67
N ALA A 626 -17.44 5.77 -22.73
CA ALA A 626 -18.67 6.56 -22.87
C ALA A 626 -19.88 5.73 -23.32
N ARG A 627 -19.65 4.51 -23.84
CA ARG A 627 -20.69 3.56 -24.23
C ARG A 627 -20.99 2.58 -23.09
N ALA A 628 -22.10 1.86 -23.22
CA ALA A 628 -22.36 0.74 -22.32
C ALA A 628 -21.21 -0.29 -22.42
N PRO A 629 -20.72 -0.84 -21.27
CA PRO A 629 -19.60 -1.76 -21.26
C PRO A 629 -19.84 -2.96 -22.18
N LEU A 630 -18.87 -3.27 -23.02
CA LEU A 630 -18.92 -4.44 -23.88
C LEU A 630 -17.62 -5.23 -23.76
N GLY A 631 -17.76 -6.53 -23.57
CA GLY A 631 -16.66 -7.50 -23.63
C GLY A 631 -16.96 -8.57 -24.65
N TRP A 632 -15.93 -9.05 -25.34
CA TRP A 632 -16.02 -10.19 -26.24
C TRP A 632 -15.05 -11.28 -25.79
N ILE A 633 -15.52 -12.53 -25.86
CA ILE A 633 -14.74 -13.72 -25.53
C ILE A 633 -14.65 -14.60 -26.77
N GLY A 634 -13.46 -14.70 -27.36
CA GLY A 634 -13.16 -15.59 -28.47
C GLY A 634 -12.57 -16.91 -27.97
N ALA A 635 -13.36 -17.98 -28.02
CA ALA A 635 -12.94 -19.35 -27.72
C ALA A 635 -13.78 -20.36 -28.51
N ASP A 636 -13.17 -21.48 -28.90
CA ASP A 636 -13.86 -22.55 -29.65
C ASP A 636 -13.97 -23.87 -28.87
N ALA A 637 -12.93 -24.22 -28.11
CA ALA A 637 -12.87 -25.53 -27.48
C ALA A 637 -13.68 -25.55 -26.17
N PRO A 638 -14.56 -26.55 -25.96
CA PRO A 638 -15.37 -26.66 -24.74
C PRO A 638 -14.57 -26.60 -23.44
N ALA A 639 -13.38 -27.21 -23.41
CA ALA A 639 -12.51 -27.23 -22.23
C ALA A 639 -11.95 -25.84 -21.90
N ASP A 640 -11.57 -25.06 -22.92
CA ASP A 640 -11.06 -23.69 -22.74
C ASP A 640 -12.18 -22.75 -22.29
N ILE A 641 -13.37 -22.86 -22.90
CA ILE A 641 -14.58 -22.12 -22.47
C ILE A 641 -14.87 -22.39 -20.98
N ALA A 642 -14.87 -23.66 -20.57
CA ALA A 642 -15.09 -24.04 -19.17
C ALA A 642 -14.01 -23.47 -18.23
N ALA A 643 -12.76 -23.37 -18.68
CA ALA A 643 -11.70 -22.76 -17.89
C ALA A 643 -11.92 -21.25 -17.66
N LEU A 644 -12.43 -20.52 -18.67
CA LEU A 644 -12.71 -19.08 -18.56
C LEU A 644 -13.77 -18.75 -17.51
N ALA A 645 -14.81 -19.58 -17.39
CA ALA A 645 -15.88 -19.39 -16.42
C ALA A 645 -15.33 -19.21 -15.00
N ARG A 646 -14.29 -19.98 -14.65
CA ARG A 646 -13.60 -19.90 -13.35
C ARG A 646 -12.56 -18.79 -13.30
N LYS A 647 -11.82 -18.57 -14.39
CA LYS A 647 -10.66 -17.66 -14.39
C LYS A 647 -11.04 -16.19 -14.44
N LEU A 648 -11.93 -15.77 -15.34
CA LEU A 648 -12.19 -14.35 -15.61
C LEU A 648 -12.63 -13.53 -14.40
N PRO A 649 -13.42 -14.06 -13.44
CA PRO A 649 -13.73 -13.35 -12.20
C PRO A 649 -12.49 -12.91 -11.38
N HIS A 650 -11.33 -13.52 -11.57
CA HIS A 650 -10.08 -13.19 -10.88
C HIS A 650 -9.25 -12.11 -11.59
N TYR A 651 -9.65 -11.68 -12.79
CA TYR A 651 -8.92 -10.70 -13.62
C TYR A 651 -9.60 -9.32 -13.65
N GLY A 652 -10.22 -8.89 -12.55
CA GLY A 652 -11.08 -7.70 -12.52
C GLY A 652 -10.48 -6.42 -13.13
N SER A 653 -9.18 -6.16 -12.94
CA SER A 653 -8.52 -4.95 -13.48
C SER A 653 -8.05 -5.08 -14.94
N ALA A 654 -8.16 -6.26 -15.55
CA ALA A 654 -7.72 -6.48 -16.92
C ALA A 654 -8.69 -5.82 -17.92
N GLY A 655 -8.14 -5.22 -18.95
CA GLY A 655 -8.88 -4.75 -20.12
C GLY A 655 -8.70 -5.66 -21.35
N ARG A 656 -7.66 -6.50 -21.36
CA ARG A 656 -7.40 -7.53 -22.38
C ARG A 656 -6.76 -8.76 -21.76
N LEU A 657 -7.15 -9.94 -22.22
CA LEU A 657 -6.52 -11.20 -21.84
C LEU A 657 -6.29 -12.10 -23.05
N VAL A 658 -5.17 -12.81 -23.06
CA VAL A 658 -4.91 -13.89 -24.01
C VAL A 658 -4.41 -15.11 -23.25
N PHE A 659 -5.02 -16.26 -23.52
CA PHE A 659 -4.66 -17.54 -22.95
C PHE A 659 -4.23 -18.52 -24.05
N ALA A 660 -3.21 -19.33 -23.76
CA ALA A 660 -2.84 -20.47 -24.58
C ALA A 660 -3.95 -21.52 -24.56
N ARG A 661 -4.36 -22.03 -25.72
CA ARG A 661 -5.36 -23.08 -25.83
C ARG A 661 -4.88 -24.38 -25.16
N GLY A 662 -5.79 -25.14 -24.57
CA GLY A 662 -5.53 -26.45 -23.94
C GLY A 662 -4.94 -26.38 -22.53
N SER A 663 -4.01 -25.45 -22.27
CA SER A 663 -3.48 -25.21 -20.91
C SER A 663 -4.19 -24.08 -20.17
N ALA A 664 -4.87 -23.21 -20.91
CA ALA A 664 -5.38 -21.93 -20.44
C ALA A 664 -4.31 -21.07 -19.74
N ALA A 665 -3.02 -21.26 -20.04
CA ALA A 665 -1.95 -20.46 -19.46
C ALA A 665 -2.07 -18.99 -19.90
N ASN A 666 -1.97 -18.05 -18.97
CA ASN A 666 -2.03 -16.62 -19.28
C ASN A 666 -0.78 -16.22 -20.07
N GLN A 667 -0.98 -15.77 -21.31
CA GLN A 667 0.09 -15.27 -22.17
C GLN A 667 0.11 -13.74 -22.26
N ARG A 668 -1.01 -13.09 -21.96
CA ARG A 668 -1.12 -11.63 -21.98
C ARG A 668 -2.20 -11.16 -21.03
N GLN A 669 -1.87 -10.12 -20.25
CA GLN A 669 -2.80 -9.42 -19.39
C GLN A 669 -2.46 -7.93 -19.38
N ASP A 670 -3.30 -7.13 -20.03
CA ASP A 670 -3.10 -5.69 -20.11
C ASP A 670 -4.26 -4.93 -19.48
N ALA A 671 -3.97 -3.76 -18.92
CA ALA A 671 -4.98 -2.73 -18.77
C ALA A 671 -5.17 -2.02 -20.11
N LEU A 672 -6.40 -1.61 -20.42
CA LEU A 672 -6.64 -0.71 -21.54
C LEU A 672 -6.17 0.71 -21.19
N PRO A 673 -5.73 1.51 -22.18
CA PRO A 673 -5.40 2.90 -21.94
C PRO A 673 -6.67 3.71 -21.66
N VAL A 674 -6.47 4.86 -21.00
CA VAL A 674 -7.54 5.85 -20.82
C VAL A 674 -7.85 6.51 -22.16
N ALA A 675 -9.03 6.20 -22.71
CA ALA A 675 -9.44 6.69 -24.02
C ALA A 675 -9.77 8.19 -24.02
N ARG A 676 -10.35 8.72 -22.94
CA ARG A 676 -10.77 10.13 -22.82
C ARG A 676 -10.50 10.67 -21.42
N SER A 677 -10.24 11.96 -21.32
CA SER A 677 -10.21 12.65 -20.03
C SER A 677 -10.86 14.02 -20.17
N PRO A 678 -11.78 14.42 -19.28
CA PRO A 678 -12.32 15.78 -19.28
C PRO A 678 -11.26 16.82 -18.90
N LEU A 679 -10.11 16.40 -18.39
CA LEU A 679 -8.95 17.21 -18.03
C LEU A 679 -7.88 17.28 -19.13
N ARG A 680 -8.14 16.66 -20.29
CA ARG A 680 -7.32 16.73 -21.51
C ARG A 680 -8.05 17.45 -22.62
N ARG A 681 -7.35 18.33 -23.34
CA ARG A 681 -7.89 19.03 -24.52
C ARG A 681 -6.86 19.08 -25.63
N VAL A 682 -7.26 18.59 -26.81
CA VAL A 682 -6.54 18.80 -28.07
C VAL A 682 -7.08 20.08 -28.70
N LEU A 683 -6.18 21.00 -29.04
CA LEU A 683 -6.46 22.31 -29.61
C LEU A 683 -6.06 22.42 -31.08
N GLY A 684 -5.10 21.61 -31.52
CA GLY A 684 -4.70 21.49 -32.92
C GLY A 684 -5.58 20.54 -33.72
N GLU A 685 -5.34 20.46 -35.03
CA GLU A 685 -6.04 19.52 -35.92
C GLU A 685 -5.68 18.05 -35.63
N HIS A 686 -4.48 17.80 -35.10
CA HIS A 686 -3.96 16.47 -34.79
C HIS A 686 -3.58 16.39 -33.31
N ASP A 687 -3.88 15.25 -32.66
CA ASP A 687 -3.43 14.96 -31.31
C ASP A 687 -1.95 14.55 -31.33
N PRO A 688 -1.03 15.32 -30.71
CA PRO A 688 0.40 15.00 -30.67
C PRO A 688 0.72 13.79 -29.77
N GLY A 689 -0.28 13.20 -29.09
CA GLY A 689 -0.09 12.10 -28.16
C GLY A 689 0.16 12.56 -26.73
N PRO A 690 0.20 11.63 -25.76
CA PRO A 690 0.39 11.95 -24.35
C PRO A 690 1.76 12.59 -24.10
N PRO A 691 1.83 13.56 -23.17
CA PRO A 691 3.10 14.10 -22.75
C PRO A 691 3.96 12.96 -22.15
N PRO A 692 5.29 12.98 -22.32
CA PRO A 692 6.15 12.04 -21.62
C PRO A 692 5.95 12.19 -20.11
N ALA A 693 6.07 11.10 -19.35
CA ALA A 693 6.01 11.17 -17.89
C ALA A 693 7.07 12.14 -17.35
N HIS A 694 6.77 12.82 -16.24
CA HIS A 694 7.73 13.76 -15.62
C HIS A 694 8.32 13.26 -14.31
N GLY A 695 9.53 13.76 -14.05
CA GLY A 695 10.34 13.37 -12.91
C GLY A 695 11.19 12.12 -13.18
N SER A 696 12.27 12.01 -12.44
CA SER A 696 13.00 10.76 -12.26
C SER A 696 12.37 9.98 -11.09
N ALA A 697 12.55 8.66 -11.09
CA ALA A 697 12.26 7.87 -9.90
C ALA A 697 13.12 8.35 -8.72
N LEU A 698 12.59 8.25 -7.49
CA LEU A 698 13.33 8.69 -6.28
C LEU A 698 14.65 7.92 -6.09
N ILE A 699 14.63 6.67 -6.55
CA ILE A 699 15.67 5.69 -6.40
C ILE A 699 15.83 4.95 -7.73
N ASP A 700 17.05 4.51 -8.00
CA ASP A 700 17.33 3.57 -9.08
C ASP A 700 17.20 2.13 -8.54
N VAL A 701 16.32 1.34 -9.15
CA VAL A 701 16.13 -0.09 -8.83
C VAL A 701 16.59 -1.01 -9.96
N THR A 702 17.27 -0.50 -10.99
CA THR A 702 17.71 -1.28 -12.15
C THR A 702 18.71 -2.38 -11.79
N GLY A 703 19.47 -2.20 -10.71
CA GLY A 703 20.39 -3.21 -10.17
C GLY A 703 19.72 -4.30 -9.31
N MET A 704 18.44 -4.16 -8.96
CA MET A 704 17.71 -5.22 -8.24
C MET A 704 17.35 -6.35 -9.21
N ARG A 705 17.90 -7.55 -8.95
CA ARG A 705 17.65 -8.72 -9.82
C ARG A 705 16.16 -9.06 -9.86
N ARG A 706 15.57 -9.10 -11.06
CA ARG A 706 14.20 -9.60 -11.29
C ARG A 706 14.13 -11.12 -11.30
N ASP A 707 15.23 -11.76 -11.65
CA ASP A 707 15.22 -13.17 -12.05
C ASP A 707 16.01 -14.00 -11.04
N ILE A 708 15.26 -14.73 -10.22
CA ILE A 708 15.68 -16.04 -9.72
C ILE A 708 14.56 -17.00 -10.13
N ASP A 709 14.37 -17.13 -11.44
CA ASP A 709 13.72 -18.31 -12.01
C ASP A 709 14.67 -19.51 -11.85
#